data_AF-A0A8B9EK04-F1
#
_entry.id   AF-A0A8B9EK04-F1
#
_cell.length_a   1.000
_cell.length_b   1.000
_cell.length_c   1.000
_cell.angle_alpha   90.00
_cell.angle_beta   90.00
_cell.angle_gamma   90.00
#
_symmetry.space_group_name_H-M   'P 1'
#
loop_
_entity.id
_entity.type
_entity.pdbx_description
1 polymer ?
#
loop_
_entity_poly.entity_id
_entity_poly.type
_entity_poly.pdbx_seq_one_letter_code
_entity_poly.pdbx_strand_id
1 'polypeptide(L)'
;LAAGTTRFCAGIVSTARHVSIELKMADYSNKLYQQLEQETGVQTGYMKTGSISLAQTQDRLISLKRIASSLNVMGIPCEIITPKQVAQLHPLINIHDLVGAMYVPEDALVSSANVSLALATAASRNGVQIHERTSVSHVLIQKGRVTGVETDRGKIQCQYFVNCAGQWAYELGHSGDEPVSIPLHACEHFYLLTHPLKEPLASSVPTIVDLDGRIYIRNWQGGILSGGFEKNPKPLFTEGRNQLEIQNLQEDWDHFEPLLSALLRRMPDLEALQIMQLVNCPESFTPDMRCIMGESPTVRGYFVLAGMNSAGISYGGGAGKYLAEWMVNGYPSENVWPLDLKRFGTLQSSRTFLRHRVMEVMPLMCDLKVPRWDFQTGRQLRTSPLYDRLDAQGARWMEKHGFERVKYFVPPGKDLLDLDQSKTFYKPDWFDIVGSEVKCCKEAVCVIDMSSFTKFEISSTGDQALESLQYLFSNDLDVPVGHVVHTGMLNEKGGYENDCSIARLSKRSFFMISPTDQQVHCWAWLKNRLPNDSNLTMEDVTWKYTALNLIGPRAVDVLSELSYAPITPEHFPSLFCKEMSVGYANGIRVMSITHTGEPGFMLYIPIEYALHVYNEVMNMGQKYGIRNAGYYALRSLRIEKFFAFWGQDLDAFTTPMECGREFQVKLDKGMQFVGQEALLEQKQNGVYKRFTMFILEDHDTDMDLWPWWGEPIFRNGRYVGKTTSSAYSYTLERHVCLGFVHHFDEKTGEELVVTTDFINQGEYEIDIAGQRFQAKAKLYPFSSLFTHRRRKDEVELSGYQRE
;
A
#
# COMPACT_ATOMS: atom_id res chain seq x y z
N LEU A 1 -12.18 -24.54 -19.60
CA LEU A 1 -12.41 -23.36 -18.73
C LEU A 1 -12.29 -23.80 -17.26
N ALA A 2 -11.98 -22.88 -16.35
CA ALA A 2 -11.91 -23.13 -14.88
C ALA A 2 -10.98 -24.26 -14.40
N ALA A 3 -10.08 -24.77 -15.25
CA ALA A 3 -9.31 -25.98 -14.98
C ALA A 3 -8.11 -25.81 -14.02
N GLY A 4 -7.77 -24.55 -13.70
CA GLY A 4 -6.76 -24.22 -12.68
C GLY A 4 -7.33 -24.28 -11.26
N THR A 5 -6.87 -23.40 -10.38
CA THR A 5 -7.28 -23.37 -8.96
C THR A 5 -8.79 -23.15 -8.78
N THR A 6 -9.45 -22.50 -9.76
CA THR A 6 -10.90 -22.26 -9.77
C THR A 6 -11.74 -23.53 -9.56
N ARG A 7 -11.36 -24.68 -10.14
CA ARG A 7 -12.14 -25.94 -9.98
C ARG A 7 -12.15 -26.46 -8.54
N PHE A 8 -11.15 -26.07 -7.74
CA PHE A 8 -10.98 -26.50 -6.37
C PHE A 8 -11.49 -25.47 -5.35
N CYS A 9 -11.98 -24.32 -5.82
CA CYS A 9 -12.41 -23.24 -4.95
C CYS A 9 -13.60 -23.66 -4.07
N ALA A 10 -13.56 -23.31 -2.79
CA ALA A 10 -14.66 -23.55 -1.85
C ALA A 10 -15.97 -22.81 -2.20
N GLY A 11 -15.89 -21.79 -3.06
CA GLY A 11 -17.06 -21.04 -3.54
C GLY A 11 -17.53 -19.92 -2.61
N ILE A 12 -16.71 -19.52 -1.64
CA ILE A 12 -17.04 -18.47 -0.66
C ILE A 12 -16.81 -17.09 -1.29
N VAL A 13 -17.87 -16.29 -1.35
CA VAL A 13 -17.86 -14.89 -1.80
C VAL A 13 -18.01 -14.01 -0.58
N SER A 14 -16.87 -13.56 -0.04
CA SER A 14 -16.86 -12.69 1.14
C SER A 14 -16.43 -11.27 0.81
N THR A 15 -17.17 -10.30 1.32
CA THR A 15 -16.92 -8.86 1.16
C THR A 15 -16.02 -8.27 2.24
N ALA A 16 -15.85 -8.96 3.37
CA ALA A 16 -15.03 -8.50 4.48
C ALA A 16 -13.53 -8.47 4.13
N ARG A 17 -12.98 -7.28 3.84
CA ARG A 17 -11.56 -7.07 3.51
C ARG A 17 -11.00 -5.87 4.24
N HIS A 18 -9.69 -5.90 4.51
CA HIS A 18 -8.98 -4.80 5.15
C HIS A 18 -8.65 -3.65 4.20
N VAL A 19 -8.46 -3.94 2.91
CA VAL A 19 -8.12 -2.93 1.89
C VAL A 19 -9.38 -2.50 1.16
N SER A 20 -9.63 -1.19 1.06
CA SER A 20 -10.86 -0.65 0.47
C SER A 20 -11.09 -1.12 -0.98
N ILE A 21 -10.06 -1.19 -1.83
CA ILE A 21 -10.22 -1.66 -3.21
C ILE A 21 -10.59 -3.15 -3.29
N GLU A 22 -10.05 -4.00 -2.40
CA GLU A 22 -10.41 -5.41 -2.34
C GLU A 22 -11.86 -5.61 -1.90
N LEU A 23 -12.33 -4.80 -0.95
CA LEU A 23 -13.73 -4.77 -0.53
C LEU A 23 -14.65 -4.37 -1.68
N LYS A 24 -14.33 -3.28 -2.41
CA LYS A 24 -15.10 -2.83 -3.59
C LYS A 24 -15.12 -3.90 -4.70
N MET A 25 -13.99 -4.57 -4.95
CA MET A 25 -13.94 -5.70 -5.89
C MET A 25 -14.83 -6.86 -5.46
N ALA A 26 -14.83 -7.18 -4.16
CA ALA A 26 -15.63 -8.27 -3.62
C ALA A 26 -17.13 -7.98 -3.68
N ASP A 27 -17.53 -6.77 -3.29
CA ASP A 27 -18.92 -6.31 -3.38
C ASP A 27 -19.44 -6.31 -4.83
N TYR A 28 -18.64 -5.81 -5.77
CA TYR A 28 -19.00 -5.85 -7.18
C TYR A 28 -19.16 -7.30 -7.69
N SER A 29 -18.23 -8.19 -7.36
CA SER A 29 -18.33 -9.60 -7.76
C SER A 29 -19.58 -10.26 -7.20
N ASN A 30 -19.90 -9.99 -5.93
CA ASN A 30 -21.09 -10.53 -5.27
C ASN A 30 -22.37 -10.12 -6.01
N LYS A 31 -22.53 -8.82 -6.27
CA LYS A 31 -23.67 -8.26 -7.03
C LYS A 31 -23.74 -8.79 -8.46
N LEU A 32 -22.60 -8.92 -9.14
CA LEU A 32 -22.53 -9.50 -10.48
C LEU A 32 -23.04 -10.95 -10.48
N TYR A 33 -22.54 -11.78 -9.56
CA TYR A 33 -22.86 -13.21 -9.53
C TYR A 33 -24.34 -13.49 -9.22
N GLN A 34 -24.97 -12.61 -8.44
CA GLN A 34 -26.40 -12.65 -8.19
C GLN A 34 -27.24 -12.49 -9.48
N GLN A 35 -26.74 -11.72 -10.45
CA GLN A 35 -27.46 -11.39 -11.68
C GLN A 35 -27.14 -12.33 -12.86
N LEU A 36 -26.00 -13.02 -12.82
CA LEU A 36 -25.50 -13.85 -13.94
C LEU A 36 -26.48 -14.93 -14.41
N GLU A 37 -27.24 -15.56 -13.51
CA GLU A 37 -28.21 -16.58 -13.92
C GLU A 37 -29.32 -15.98 -14.79
N GLN A 38 -29.81 -14.78 -14.43
CA GLN A 38 -30.84 -14.08 -15.19
C GLN A 38 -30.34 -13.67 -16.57
N GLU A 39 -29.08 -13.23 -16.66
CA GLU A 39 -28.46 -12.80 -17.92
C GLU A 39 -28.14 -14.00 -18.84
N THR A 40 -27.62 -15.08 -18.27
CA THR A 40 -26.97 -16.16 -19.05
C THR A 40 -27.82 -17.42 -19.18
N GLY A 41 -28.75 -17.66 -18.24
CA GLY A 41 -29.45 -18.93 -18.07
C GLY A 41 -28.62 -20.03 -17.41
N VAL A 42 -27.38 -19.74 -17.00
CA VAL A 42 -26.49 -20.69 -16.32
C VAL A 42 -26.65 -20.53 -14.82
N GLN A 43 -27.05 -21.61 -14.13
CA GLN A 43 -27.21 -21.61 -12.68
C GLN A 43 -25.85 -21.53 -11.97
N THR A 44 -25.53 -20.36 -11.43
CA THR A 44 -24.25 -20.11 -10.74
C THR A 44 -24.19 -20.77 -9.36
N GLY A 45 -25.31 -21.29 -8.86
CA GLY A 45 -25.42 -21.79 -7.49
C GLY A 45 -25.32 -20.69 -6.44
N TYR A 46 -25.63 -19.44 -6.83
CA TYR A 46 -25.60 -18.29 -5.94
C TYR A 46 -26.59 -18.48 -4.79
N MET A 47 -26.07 -18.42 -3.56
CA MET A 47 -26.87 -18.50 -2.35
C MET A 47 -26.34 -17.52 -1.32
N LYS A 48 -27.17 -16.54 -0.97
CA LYS A 48 -26.90 -15.60 0.10
C LYS A 48 -27.06 -16.29 1.45
N THR A 49 -25.95 -16.71 2.02
CA THR A 49 -25.89 -17.41 3.32
C THR A 49 -25.43 -16.48 4.44
N GLY A 50 -24.77 -15.38 4.08
CA GLY A 50 -23.98 -14.59 5.00
C GLY A 50 -22.70 -15.29 5.44
N SER A 51 -21.86 -14.56 6.17
CA SER A 51 -20.64 -15.10 6.78
C SER A 51 -20.47 -14.60 8.21
N ILE A 52 -19.91 -15.44 9.08
CA ILE A 52 -19.58 -15.11 10.47
C ILE A 52 -18.08 -15.31 10.66
N SER A 53 -17.36 -14.22 10.89
CA SER A 53 -15.95 -14.24 11.30
C SER A 53 -15.85 -14.25 12.82
N LEU A 54 -15.28 -15.30 13.39
CA LEU A 54 -15.21 -15.52 14.83
C LEU A 54 -14.02 -14.79 15.46
N ALA A 55 -14.17 -14.40 16.73
CA ALA A 55 -13.08 -13.90 17.57
C ALA A 55 -12.96 -14.72 18.85
N GLN A 56 -11.83 -15.42 19.00
CA GLN A 56 -11.47 -16.12 20.24
C GLN A 56 -10.78 -15.19 21.25
N THR A 57 -10.27 -14.04 20.78
CA THR A 57 -9.55 -13.06 21.59
C THR A 57 -10.13 -11.65 21.42
N GLN A 58 -9.94 -10.81 22.44
CA GLN A 58 -10.39 -9.42 22.40
C GLN A 58 -9.72 -8.62 21.27
N ASP A 59 -8.45 -8.89 21.02
CA ASP A 59 -7.70 -8.25 19.93
C ASP A 59 -8.21 -8.66 18.55
N ARG A 60 -8.62 -9.92 18.36
CA ARG A 60 -9.31 -10.34 17.14
C ARG A 60 -10.62 -9.60 16.97
N LEU A 61 -11.40 -9.44 18.05
CA LEU A 61 -12.66 -8.69 18.01
C LEU A 61 -12.44 -7.22 17.64
N ILE A 62 -11.37 -6.58 18.14
CA ILE A 62 -10.98 -5.21 17.76
C ILE A 62 -10.68 -5.13 16.26
N SER A 63 -9.92 -6.09 15.71
CA SER A 63 -9.63 -6.16 14.28
C SER A 63 -10.91 -6.27 13.44
N LEU A 64 -11.84 -7.15 13.85
CA LEU A 64 -13.13 -7.31 13.18
C LEU A 64 -14.00 -6.05 13.27
N LYS A 65 -14.02 -5.36 14.41
CA LYS A 65 -14.72 -4.08 14.58
C LYS A 65 -14.24 -3.01 13.59
N ARG A 66 -12.93 -2.91 13.33
CA ARG A 66 -12.38 -1.98 12.32
C ARG A 66 -12.88 -2.30 10.90
N ILE A 67 -12.98 -3.59 10.56
CA ILE A 67 -13.53 -4.03 9.27
C ILE A 67 -15.03 -3.69 9.20
N ALA A 68 -15.78 -3.96 10.28
CA ALA A 68 -17.20 -3.65 10.36
C ALA A 68 -17.49 -2.15 10.20
N SER A 69 -16.73 -1.27 10.86
CA SER A 69 -16.84 0.18 10.67
C SER A 69 -16.64 0.57 9.20
N SER A 70 -15.66 -0.04 8.52
CA SER A 70 -15.39 0.21 7.10
C SER A 70 -16.49 -0.30 6.17
N LEU A 71 -17.01 -1.51 6.40
CA LEU A 71 -18.10 -2.10 5.61
C LEU A 71 -19.37 -1.25 5.71
N ASN A 72 -19.74 -0.86 6.94
CA ASN A 72 -20.97 -0.11 7.20
C ASN A 72 -20.97 1.27 6.52
N VAL A 73 -19.85 2.00 6.53
CA VAL A 73 -19.77 3.29 5.82
C VAL A 73 -19.71 3.16 4.29
N MET A 74 -19.37 1.97 3.78
CA MET A 74 -19.46 1.64 2.36
C MET A 74 -20.84 1.08 1.96
N GLY A 75 -21.81 1.05 2.89
CA GLY A 75 -23.17 0.58 2.64
C GLY A 75 -23.32 -0.93 2.57
N ILE A 76 -22.35 -1.70 3.08
CA ILE A 76 -22.44 -3.15 3.20
C ILE A 76 -22.83 -3.47 4.65
N PRO A 77 -24.05 -4.00 4.89
CA PRO A 77 -24.52 -4.32 6.24
C PRO A 77 -23.56 -5.25 6.97
N CYS A 78 -23.14 -4.86 8.17
CA CYS A 78 -22.25 -5.64 9.01
C CYS A 78 -22.53 -5.41 10.49
N GLU A 79 -22.65 -6.51 11.25
CA GLU A 79 -22.99 -6.48 12.67
C GLU A 79 -21.90 -7.15 13.51
N ILE A 80 -21.59 -6.55 14.66
CA ILE A 80 -20.81 -7.22 15.70
C ILE A 80 -21.79 -7.94 16.62
N ILE A 81 -21.66 -9.27 16.68
CA ILE A 81 -22.61 -10.14 17.37
C ILE A 81 -21.97 -10.87 18.55
N THR A 82 -22.79 -11.19 19.53
CA THR A 82 -22.40 -11.96 20.71
C THR A 82 -22.28 -13.45 20.40
N PRO A 83 -21.52 -14.23 21.19
CA PRO A 83 -21.46 -15.69 21.04
C PRO A 83 -22.85 -16.36 21.06
N LYS A 84 -23.81 -15.84 21.84
CA LYS A 84 -25.18 -16.37 21.86
C LYS A 84 -25.91 -16.18 20.52
N GLN A 85 -25.73 -15.03 19.86
CA GLN A 85 -26.27 -14.79 18.53
C GLN A 85 -25.61 -15.68 17.47
N VAL A 86 -24.31 -15.99 17.63
CA VAL A 86 -23.63 -16.98 16.75
C VAL A 86 -24.34 -18.33 16.84
N ALA A 87 -24.62 -18.84 18.05
CA ALA A 87 -25.32 -20.12 18.21
C ALA A 87 -26.76 -20.12 17.66
N GLN A 88 -27.44 -18.95 17.65
CA GLN A 88 -28.75 -18.81 17.04
C GLN A 88 -28.69 -18.89 15.50
N LEU A 89 -27.64 -18.32 14.89
CA LEU A 89 -27.43 -18.33 13.44
C LEU A 89 -26.82 -19.64 12.94
N HIS A 90 -25.97 -20.28 13.75
CA HIS A 90 -25.28 -21.51 13.41
C HIS A 90 -25.22 -22.47 14.62
N PRO A 91 -26.16 -23.42 14.75
CA PRO A 91 -26.35 -24.21 15.97
C PRO A 91 -25.22 -25.20 16.29
N LEU A 92 -24.46 -25.65 15.29
CA LEU A 92 -23.35 -26.60 15.50
C LEU A 92 -22.04 -25.96 15.97
N ILE A 93 -21.99 -24.62 16.09
CA ILE A 93 -20.77 -23.93 16.50
C ILE A 93 -20.64 -23.98 18.02
N ASN A 94 -19.54 -24.54 18.50
CA ASN A 94 -19.09 -24.35 19.87
C ASN A 94 -18.73 -22.87 20.06
N ILE A 95 -19.35 -22.22 21.04
CA ILE A 95 -19.21 -20.78 21.29
C ILE A 95 -18.51 -20.44 22.62
N HIS A 96 -18.12 -21.46 23.40
CA HIS A 96 -17.68 -21.25 24.79
C HIS A 96 -16.35 -20.50 24.93
N ASP A 97 -15.52 -20.55 23.90
CA ASP A 97 -14.21 -19.89 23.81
C ASP A 97 -14.26 -18.55 23.05
N LEU A 98 -15.45 -18.11 22.62
CA LEU A 98 -15.61 -16.91 21.81
C LEU A 98 -15.87 -15.68 22.68
N VAL A 99 -15.22 -14.57 22.35
CA VAL A 99 -15.52 -13.25 22.92
C VAL A 99 -16.55 -12.47 22.09
N GLY A 100 -16.71 -12.82 20.81
CA GLY A 100 -17.63 -12.19 19.87
C GLY A 100 -17.39 -12.63 18.43
N ALA A 101 -18.14 -12.05 17.50
CA ALA A 101 -17.96 -12.28 16.07
C ALA A 101 -18.44 -11.10 15.23
N MET A 102 -18.08 -11.09 13.95
CA MET A 102 -18.60 -10.17 12.94
C MET A 102 -19.46 -10.96 11.95
N TYR A 103 -20.69 -10.52 11.74
CA TYR A 103 -21.65 -11.11 10.81
C TYR A 103 -21.88 -10.19 9.62
N VAL A 104 -21.72 -10.74 8.41
CA VAL A 104 -21.96 -10.05 7.14
C VAL A 104 -23.07 -10.78 6.38
N PRO A 105 -24.33 -10.30 6.44
CA PRO A 105 -25.48 -10.99 5.85
C PRO A 105 -25.44 -11.10 4.32
N GLU A 106 -24.76 -10.17 3.65
CA GLU A 106 -24.69 -10.09 2.19
C GLU A 106 -23.72 -11.09 1.56
N ASP A 107 -22.84 -11.71 2.36
CA ASP A 107 -21.89 -12.70 1.84
C ASP A 107 -22.62 -13.94 1.28
N ALA A 108 -22.01 -14.58 0.29
CA ALA A 108 -22.67 -15.60 -0.51
C ALA A 108 -21.78 -16.81 -0.81
N LEU A 109 -22.43 -17.88 -1.25
CA LEU A 109 -21.81 -19.08 -1.80
C LEU A 109 -22.15 -19.19 -3.27
N VAL A 110 -21.21 -19.70 -4.07
CA VAL A 110 -21.38 -19.95 -5.50
C VAL A 110 -20.70 -21.26 -5.92
N SER A 111 -21.10 -21.80 -7.07
CA SER A 111 -20.30 -22.77 -7.81
C SER A 111 -19.30 -22.03 -8.69
N SER A 112 -18.00 -22.10 -8.33
CA SER A 112 -16.93 -21.40 -9.06
C SER A 112 -16.85 -21.79 -10.54
N ALA A 113 -17.06 -23.08 -10.84
CA ALA A 113 -17.10 -23.60 -12.21
C ALA A 113 -18.28 -23.02 -13.00
N ASN A 114 -19.47 -22.94 -12.39
CA ASN A 114 -20.66 -22.42 -13.06
C ASN A 114 -20.61 -20.90 -13.21
N VAL A 115 -20.05 -20.17 -12.25
CA VAL A 115 -19.77 -18.73 -12.41
C VAL A 115 -18.84 -18.50 -13.60
N SER A 116 -17.78 -19.30 -13.73
CA SER A 116 -16.85 -19.21 -14.86
C SER A 116 -17.56 -19.50 -16.20
N LEU A 117 -18.44 -20.50 -16.22
CA LEU A 117 -19.24 -20.84 -17.40
C LEU A 117 -20.26 -19.75 -17.75
N ALA A 118 -20.92 -19.15 -16.76
CA ALA A 118 -21.85 -18.04 -16.94
C ALA A 118 -21.12 -16.83 -17.54
N LEU A 119 -19.99 -16.43 -16.97
CA LEU A 119 -19.16 -15.33 -17.48
C LEU A 119 -18.67 -15.61 -18.91
N ALA A 120 -18.21 -16.83 -19.20
CA ALA A 120 -17.82 -17.25 -20.54
C ALA A 120 -19.00 -17.20 -21.53
N THR A 121 -20.20 -17.60 -21.10
CA THR A 121 -21.42 -17.56 -21.91
C THR A 121 -21.80 -16.12 -22.23
N ALA A 122 -21.79 -15.23 -21.24
CA ALA A 122 -22.01 -13.80 -21.43
C ALA A 122 -20.99 -13.20 -22.40
N ALA A 123 -19.70 -13.50 -22.21
CA ALA A 123 -18.62 -13.03 -23.08
C ALA A 123 -18.80 -13.51 -24.54
N SER A 124 -19.09 -14.79 -24.76
CA SER A 124 -19.31 -15.34 -26.10
C SER A 124 -20.54 -14.77 -26.79
N ARG A 125 -21.62 -14.48 -26.07
CA ARG A 125 -22.79 -13.76 -26.61
C ARG A 125 -22.44 -12.35 -27.09
N ASN A 126 -21.41 -11.75 -26.50
CA ASN A 126 -20.87 -10.44 -26.89
C ASN A 126 -19.70 -10.55 -27.90
N GLY A 127 -19.49 -11.72 -28.52
CA GLY A 127 -18.52 -11.90 -29.60
C GLY A 127 -17.13 -12.39 -29.19
N VAL A 128 -16.90 -12.70 -27.91
CA VAL A 128 -15.61 -13.26 -27.46
C VAL A 128 -15.45 -14.70 -27.94
N GLN A 129 -14.33 -14.97 -28.62
CA GLN A 129 -13.92 -16.31 -29.03
C GLN A 129 -13.15 -17.00 -27.90
N ILE A 130 -13.59 -18.20 -27.52
CA ILE A 130 -12.97 -18.99 -26.46
C ILE A 130 -12.36 -20.24 -27.07
N HIS A 131 -11.03 -20.34 -27.03
CA HIS A 131 -10.27 -21.49 -27.52
C HIS A 131 -9.80 -22.36 -26.35
N GLU A 132 -10.53 -23.44 -26.09
CA GLU A 132 -10.13 -24.42 -25.07
C GLU A 132 -9.08 -25.40 -25.58
N ARG A 133 -8.25 -25.92 -24.67
CA ARG A 133 -7.13 -26.83 -24.98
C ARG A 133 -6.18 -26.20 -26.02
N THR A 134 -5.89 -24.91 -25.85
CA THR A 134 -4.94 -24.14 -26.63
C THR A 134 -3.95 -23.51 -25.68
N SER A 135 -2.71 -23.96 -25.72
CA SER A 135 -1.67 -23.58 -24.76
C SER A 135 -0.84 -22.47 -25.35
N VAL A 136 -0.65 -21.37 -24.61
CA VAL A 136 0.28 -20.31 -24.98
C VAL A 136 1.68 -20.71 -24.52
N SER A 137 2.62 -20.80 -25.45
CA SER A 137 4.03 -21.08 -25.15
C SER A 137 4.83 -19.80 -25.00
N HIS A 138 4.59 -18.81 -25.87
CA HIS A 138 5.34 -17.56 -25.93
C HIS A 138 4.44 -16.36 -26.19
N VAL A 139 4.79 -15.22 -25.58
CA VAL A 139 4.24 -13.90 -25.93
C VAL A 139 5.22 -13.21 -26.88
N LEU A 140 4.75 -12.81 -28.05
CA LEU A 140 5.56 -12.16 -29.08
C LEU A 140 5.69 -10.67 -28.78
N ILE A 141 6.93 -10.18 -28.69
CA ILE A 141 7.25 -8.81 -28.33
C ILE A 141 8.16 -8.22 -29.41
N GLN A 142 7.84 -6.99 -29.86
CA GLN A 142 8.70 -6.23 -30.76
C GLN A 142 8.81 -4.80 -30.27
N LYS A 143 10.05 -4.31 -30.11
CA LYS A 143 10.34 -2.95 -29.64
C LYS A 143 9.63 -2.62 -28.31
N GLY A 144 9.67 -3.55 -27.35
CA GLY A 144 9.03 -3.40 -26.04
C GLY A 144 7.51 -3.29 -26.08
N ARG A 145 6.86 -3.89 -27.07
CA ARG A 145 5.39 -3.94 -27.19
C ARG A 145 4.91 -5.33 -27.64
N VAL A 146 3.80 -5.79 -27.09
CA VAL A 146 3.12 -7.02 -27.53
C VAL A 146 2.69 -6.93 -28.99
N THR A 147 2.93 -7.99 -29.76
CA THR A 147 2.49 -8.12 -31.16
C THR A 147 1.70 -9.40 -31.45
N GLY A 148 1.68 -10.34 -30.50
CA GLY A 148 0.96 -11.60 -30.65
C GLY A 148 1.31 -12.61 -29.58
N VAL A 149 0.76 -13.81 -29.71
CA VAL A 149 1.09 -14.99 -28.92
C VAL A 149 1.33 -16.18 -29.84
N GLU A 150 2.24 -17.06 -29.44
CA GLU A 150 2.44 -18.36 -30.05
C GLU A 150 1.74 -19.43 -29.22
N THR A 151 0.98 -20.26 -29.91
CA THR A 151 0.22 -21.36 -29.32
C THR A 151 0.58 -22.69 -29.98
N ASP A 152 0.21 -23.79 -29.34
CA ASP A 152 0.27 -25.14 -29.91
C ASP A 152 -0.60 -25.32 -31.17
N ARG A 153 -1.46 -24.34 -31.50
CA ARG A 153 -2.32 -24.34 -32.70
C ARG A 153 -1.97 -23.24 -33.70
N GLY A 154 -0.82 -22.60 -33.54
CA GLY A 154 -0.35 -21.52 -34.39
C GLY A 154 -0.33 -20.16 -33.71
N LYS A 155 -0.04 -19.12 -34.49
CA LYS A 155 0.17 -17.76 -33.98
C LYS A 155 -1.13 -16.94 -34.02
N ILE A 156 -1.36 -16.16 -32.97
CA ILE A 156 -2.48 -15.22 -32.89
C ILE A 156 -1.89 -13.82 -32.73
N GLN A 157 -2.16 -12.92 -33.67
CA GLN A 157 -1.74 -11.53 -33.58
C GLN A 157 -2.64 -10.77 -32.61
N CYS A 158 -2.03 -9.95 -31.74
CA CYS A 158 -2.75 -9.09 -30.81
C CYS A 158 -1.92 -7.86 -30.45
N GLN A 159 -2.60 -6.78 -30.08
CA GLN A 159 -1.96 -5.55 -29.58
C GLN A 159 -1.83 -5.55 -28.05
N TYR A 160 -2.72 -6.29 -27.39
CA TYR A 160 -2.81 -6.42 -25.95
C TYR A 160 -2.84 -7.90 -25.58
N PHE A 161 -2.10 -8.26 -24.53
CA PHE A 161 -2.11 -9.57 -23.92
C PHE A 161 -2.35 -9.42 -22.42
N VAL A 162 -3.24 -10.24 -21.85
CA VAL A 162 -3.51 -10.25 -20.41
C VAL A 162 -3.15 -11.61 -19.84
N ASN A 163 -2.16 -11.63 -18.94
CA ASN A 163 -1.76 -12.84 -18.23
C ASN A 163 -2.68 -13.09 -17.03
N CYS A 164 -3.73 -13.88 -17.26
CA CYS A 164 -4.64 -14.41 -16.24
C CYS A 164 -4.37 -15.88 -15.92
N ALA A 165 -3.13 -16.36 -16.11
CA ALA A 165 -2.80 -17.79 -16.03
C ALA A 165 -2.65 -18.34 -14.60
N GLY A 166 -3.23 -17.68 -13.58
CA GLY A 166 -3.19 -18.13 -12.18
C GLY A 166 -1.77 -18.43 -11.70
N GLN A 167 -1.56 -19.62 -11.13
CA GLN A 167 -0.24 -20.09 -10.68
C GLN A 167 0.83 -20.15 -11.79
N TRP A 168 0.42 -20.26 -13.06
CA TRP A 168 1.32 -20.35 -14.21
C TRP A 168 1.75 -18.99 -14.73
N ALA A 169 1.18 -17.90 -14.21
CA ALA A 169 1.49 -16.55 -14.70
C ALA A 169 2.99 -16.22 -14.55
N TYR A 170 3.65 -16.72 -13.48
CA TYR A 170 5.10 -16.58 -13.31
C TYR A 170 5.87 -17.16 -14.50
N GLU A 171 5.67 -18.43 -14.85
CA GLU A 171 6.42 -19.09 -15.94
C GLU A 171 6.08 -18.48 -17.31
N LEU A 172 4.81 -18.14 -17.55
CA LEU A 172 4.39 -17.48 -18.79
C LEU A 172 4.96 -16.06 -18.93
N GLY A 173 5.17 -15.35 -17.81
CA GLY A 173 5.88 -14.07 -17.81
C GLY A 173 7.35 -14.20 -18.24
N HIS A 174 7.98 -15.34 -17.95
CA HIS A 174 9.38 -15.61 -18.27
C HIS A 174 9.58 -16.35 -19.60
N SER A 175 8.51 -16.67 -20.33
CA SER A 175 8.66 -17.44 -21.57
C SER A 175 9.11 -16.58 -22.75
N GLY A 176 8.82 -15.27 -22.78
CA GLY A 176 9.21 -14.38 -23.89
C GLY A 176 10.69 -13.96 -23.92
N ASP A 177 11.12 -13.35 -25.02
CA ASP A 177 12.47 -12.79 -25.20
C ASP A 177 12.73 -11.60 -24.25
N GLU A 178 11.69 -10.81 -23.96
CA GLU A 178 11.68 -9.75 -22.96
C GLU A 178 10.83 -10.22 -21.76
N PRO A 179 11.44 -10.80 -20.71
CA PRO A 179 10.69 -11.39 -19.61
C PRO A 179 9.94 -10.33 -18.78
N VAL A 180 8.70 -10.66 -18.42
CA VAL A 180 7.85 -9.86 -17.54
C VAL A 180 7.86 -10.48 -16.14
N SER A 181 8.29 -9.67 -15.18
CA SER A 181 8.41 -10.06 -13.79
C SER A 181 7.04 -10.10 -13.10
N ILE A 182 6.58 -11.26 -12.66
CA ILE A 182 5.28 -11.44 -11.99
C ILE A 182 5.51 -12.17 -10.66
N PRO A 183 5.62 -11.47 -9.52
CA PRO A 183 6.02 -12.09 -8.26
C PRO A 183 4.88 -12.86 -7.62
N LEU A 184 4.80 -14.17 -7.90
CA LEU A 184 3.92 -15.10 -7.22
C LEU A 184 4.52 -16.50 -7.11
N HIS A 185 4.06 -17.26 -6.13
CA HIS A 185 4.46 -18.65 -5.92
C HIS A 185 3.27 -19.49 -5.49
N ALA A 186 3.26 -20.76 -5.91
CA ALA A 186 2.18 -21.68 -5.56
C ALA A 186 2.50 -22.44 -4.26
N CYS A 187 1.48 -22.74 -3.47
CA CYS A 187 1.51 -23.60 -2.30
C CYS A 187 0.39 -24.64 -2.37
N GLU A 188 0.58 -25.73 -1.64
CA GLU A 188 -0.50 -26.67 -1.33
C GLU A 188 -1.54 -25.99 -0.42
N HIS A 189 -2.80 -26.30 -0.66
CA HIS A 189 -3.96 -25.83 0.10
C HIS A 189 -4.93 -27.00 0.31
N PHE A 190 -5.43 -27.14 1.54
CA PHE A 190 -6.20 -28.31 1.96
C PHE A 190 -7.64 -27.95 2.35
N TYR A 191 -8.57 -28.82 1.96
CA TYR A 191 -9.92 -28.82 2.55
C TYR A 191 -10.53 -30.23 2.57
N LEU A 192 -11.35 -30.45 3.58
CA LEU A 192 -12.10 -31.66 3.83
C LEU A 192 -13.51 -31.56 3.25
N LEU A 193 -14.01 -32.68 2.72
CA LEU A 193 -15.41 -32.88 2.40
C LEU A 193 -15.96 -34.05 3.19
N THR A 194 -17.15 -33.91 3.74
CA THR A 194 -17.80 -34.94 4.56
C THR A 194 -19.08 -35.46 3.90
N HIS A 195 -19.51 -36.64 4.31
CA HIS A 195 -20.83 -37.16 3.95
C HIS A 195 -21.95 -36.31 4.60
N PRO A 196 -23.20 -36.39 4.09
CA PRO A 196 -24.31 -35.65 4.67
C PRO A 196 -24.51 -35.92 6.16
N LEU A 197 -24.83 -34.86 6.90
CA LEU A 197 -25.21 -34.96 8.31
C LEU A 197 -26.51 -35.75 8.46
N LYS A 198 -26.68 -36.44 9.60
CA LYS A 198 -27.95 -37.11 9.93
C LYS A 198 -29.12 -36.13 9.95
N GLU A 199 -28.88 -34.95 10.50
CA GLU A 199 -29.79 -33.80 10.48
C GLU A 199 -29.09 -32.68 9.68
N PRO A 200 -29.46 -32.48 8.40
CA PRO A 200 -28.82 -31.48 7.56
C PRO A 200 -29.04 -30.07 8.08
N LEU A 201 -27.99 -29.25 8.01
CA LEU A 201 -28.10 -27.80 8.21
C LEU A 201 -28.98 -27.19 7.12
N ALA A 202 -29.77 -26.18 7.47
CA ALA A 202 -30.45 -25.36 6.49
C ALA A 202 -29.44 -24.77 5.50
N SER A 203 -29.82 -24.67 4.23
CA SER A 203 -28.92 -24.17 3.19
C SER A 203 -28.52 -22.71 3.39
N SER A 204 -29.35 -21.94 4.10
CA SER A 204 -29.13 -20.54 4.46
C SER A 204 -28.21 -20.32 5.67
N VAL A 205 -27.69 -21.38 6.29
CA VAL A 205 -26.77 -21.24 7.44
C VAL A 205 -25.49 -20.53 6.99
N PRO A 206 -25.01 -19.50 7.74
CA PRO A 206 -23.83 -18.74 7.35
C PRO A 206 -22.55 -19.54 7.25
N THR A 207 -21.67 -19.12 6.35
CA THR A 207 -20.28 -19.59 6.32
C THR A 207 -19.54 -19.13 7.56
N ILE A 208 -18.74 -19.99 8.16
CA ILE A 208 -17.93 -19.67 9.34
C ILE A 208 -16.48 -19.44 8.93
N VAL A 209 -15.87 -18.38 9.45
CA VAL A 209 -14.45 -18.10 9.31
C VAL A 209 -13.85 -17.97 10.70
N ASP A 210 -13.08 -18.97 11.13
CA ASP A 210 -12.35 -18.96 12.40
C ASP A 210 -10.87 -18.71 12.13
N LEU A 211 -10.47 -17.44 12.10
CA LEU A 211 -9.08 -17.05 11.81
C LEU A 211 -8.11 -17.49 12.91
N ASP A 212 -8.57 -17.56 14.16
CA ASP A 212 -7.76 -18.00 15.30
C ASP A 212 -7.57 -19.54 15.26
N GLY A 213 -8.60 -20.27 14.83
CA GLY A 213 -8.55 -21.70 14.50
C GLY A 213 -7.93 -22.01 13.13
N ARG A 214 -7.69 -20.99 12.30
CA ARG A 214 -7.14 -21.06 10.94
C ARG A 214 -7.98 -21.85 9.94
N ILE A 215 -9.30 -21.90 10.15
CA ILE A 215 -10.23 -22.68 9.34
C ILE A 215 -11.40 -21.82 8.82
N TYR A 216 -11.99 -22.25 7.72
CA TYR A 216 -13.30 -21.81 7.26
C TYR A 216 -14.20 -23.03 7.07
N ILE A 217 -15.50 -22.87 7.29
CA ILE A 217 -16.48 -23.95 7.28
C ILE A 217 -17.73 -23.49 6.54
N ARG A 218 -18.26 -24.33 5.65
CA ARG A 218 -19.58 -24.11 5.04
C ARG A 218 -20.37 -25.41 4.88
N ASN A 219 -21.69 -25.27 4.80
CA ASN A 219 -22.57 -26.35 4.35
C ASN A 219 -22.20 -26.76 2.92
N TRP A 220 -22.04 -28.05 2.65
CA TRP A 220 -21.71 -28.58 1.33
C TRP A 220 -22.50 -29.87 1.09
N GLN A 221 -23.49 -29.82 0.18
CA GLN A 221 -24.33 -30.97 -0.21
C GLN A 221 -24.97 -31.72 0.98
N GLY A 222 -25.39 -30.98 2.03
CA GLY A 222 -25.95 -31.56 3.25
C GLY A 222 -24.91 -32.06 4.25
N GLY A 223 -23.62 -32.07 3.88
CA GLY A 223 -22.48 -32.26 4.77
C GLY A 223 -21.74 -30.93 5.01
N ILE A 224 -20.45 -31.04 5.30
CA ILE A 224 -19.56 -29.92 5.61
C ILE A 224 -18.36 -29.92 4.65
N LEU A 225 -18.00 -28.73 4.17
CA LEU A 225 -16.70 -28.41 3.60
C LEU A 225 -15.93 -27.55 4.59
N SER A 226 -14.73 -27.98 4.97
CA SER A 226 -13.85 -27.22 5.87
C SER A 226 -12.41 -27.22 5.37
N GLY A 227 -11.83 -26.04 5.16
CA GLY A 227 -10.42 -25.89 4.80
C GLY A 227 -9.75 -24.82 5.65
N GLY A 228 -8.46 -24.59 5.45
CA GLY A 228 -7.73 -23.65 6.29
C GLY A 228 -6.33 -23.32 5.78
N PHE A 229 -5.59 -22.55 6.56
CA PHE A 229 -4.20 -22.16 6.26
C PHE A 229 -3.28 -22.54 7.41
N GLU A 230 -2.49 -23.59 7.21
CA GLU A 230 -1.58 -24.16 8.19
C GLU A 230 -0.45 -23.19 8.59
N LYS A 231 0.23 -23.48 9.70
CA LYS A 231 1.40 -22.70 10.15
C LYS A 231 2.65 -22.99 9.33
N ASN A 232 2.71 -24.17 8.71
CA ASN A 232 3.87 -24.72 8.01
C ASN A 232 3.50 -25.06 6.55
N PRO A 233 3.15 -24.07 5.73
CA PRO A 233 2.74 -24.28 4.33
C PRO A 233 3.76 -25.09 3.53
N LYS A 234 3.30 -25.69 2.43
CA LYS A 234 4.15 -26.43 1.50
C LYS A 234 4.23 -25.70 0.16
N PRO A 235 5.36 -25.06 -0.18
CA PRO A 235 5.57 -24.45 -1.49
C PRO A 235 5.64 -25.53 -2.54
N LEU A 236 4.93 -25.32 -3.65
CA LEU A 236 4.98 -26.20 -4.81
C LEU A 236 6.20 -25.86 -5.67
N PHE A 237 6.65 -26.84 -6.47
CA PHE A 237 7.75 -26.68 -7.42
C PHE A 237 9.07 -26.25 -6.76
N THR A 238 9.53 -27.07 -5.80
CA THR A 238 10.77 -26.81 -5.05
C THR A 238 12.04 -26.90 -5.90
N GLU A 239 11.98 -27.57 -7.05
CA GLU A 239 13.07 -27.77 -8.02
C GLU A 239 12.55 -27.65 -9.46
N GLY A 240 13.36 -27.08 -10.37
CA GLY A 240 13.04 -26.99 -11.79
C GLY A 240 12.06 -25.87 -12.17
N ARG A 241 11.44 -26.00 -13.35
CA ARG A 241 10.35 -25.11 -13.83
C ARG A 241 9.02 -25.58 -13.26
N ASN A 242 8.14 -24.65 -12.89
CA ASN A 242 6.80 -25.01 -12.46
C ASN A 242 6.10 -25.74 -13.60
N GLN A 243 5.55 -26.91 -13.32
CA GLN A 243 4.90 -27.71 -14.34
C GLN A 243 3.59 -27.03 -14.76
N LEU A 244 3.38 -26.91 -16.08
CA LEU A 244 2.19 -26.27 -16.64
C LEU A 244 0.97 -27.22 -16.67
N GLU A 245 1.16 -28.48 -16.31
CA GLU A 245 0.11 -29.50 -16.33
C GLU A 245 -0.82 -29.36 -15.12
N ILE A 246 -2.10 -29.66 -15.35
CA ILE A 246 -3.12 -29.69 -14.31
C ILE A 246 -2.92 -30.97 -13.50
N GLN A 247 -2.44 -30.83 -12.27
CA GLN A 247 -2.20 -31.97 -11.38
C GLN A 247 -3.21 -31.99 -10.23
N ASN A 248 -3.58 -33.21 -9.83
CA ASN A 248 -4.20 -33.46 -8.53
C ASN A 248 -3.06 -33.78 -7.57
N LEU A 249 -3.00 -33.05 -6.47
CA LEU A 249 -1.99 -33.29 -5.44
C LEU A 249 -2.47 -34.42 -4.52
N GLN A 250 -1.52 -35.13 -3.91
CA GLN A 250 -1.85 -36.23 -3.01
C GLN A 250 -2.38 -35.69 -1.68
N GLU A 251 -3.28 -36.45 -1.07
CA GLU A 251 -3.73 -36.19 0.30
C GLU A 251 -2.56 -36.26 1.28
N ASP A 252 -2.58 -35.42 2.31
CA ASP A 252 -1.65 -35.47 3.43
C ASP A 252 -2.40 -35.25 4.75
N TRP A 253 -2.72 -36.35 5.41
CA TRP A 253 -3.53 -36.36 6.63
C TRP A 253 -2.77 -35.86 7.85
N ASP A 254 -1.48 -36.14 7.94
CA ASP A 254 -0.63 -35.67 9.04
C ASP A 254 -0.46 -34.15 8.98
N HIS A 255 -0.37 -33.61 7.76
CA HIS A 255 -0.33 -32.16 7.56
C HIS A 255 -1.67 -31.48 7.88
N PHE A 256 -2.79 -32.12 7.53
CA PHE A 256 -4.12 -31.57 7.75
C PHE A 256 -4.63 -31.72 9.20
N GLU A 257 -4.05 -32.61 10.00
CA GLU A 257 -4.47 -32.90 11.38
C GLU A 257 -4.72 -31.65 12.24
N PRO A 258 -3.87 -30.60 12.25
CA PRO A 258 -4.12 -29.43 13.09
C PRO A 258 -5.39 -28.67 12.72
N LEU A 259 -5.74 -28.64 11.43
CA LEU A 259 -6.98 -28.03 10.93
C LEU A 259 -8.20 -28.90 11.25
N LEU A 260 -8.06 -30.23 11.17
CA LEU A 260 -9.10 -31.16 11.60
C LEU A 260 -9.38 -31.04 13.10
N SER A 261 -8.33 -30.96 13.92
CA SER A 261 -8.43 -30.73 15.36
C SER A 261 -9.08 -29.38 15.68
N ALA A 262 -8.82 -28.32 14.90
CA ALA A 262 -9.52 -27.05 15.02
C ALA A 262 -11.01 -27.16 14.62
N LEU A 263 -11.32 -27.90 13.55
CA LEU A 263 -12.69 -28.16 13.12
C LEU A 263 -13.48 -28.89 14.20
N LEU A 264 -12.95 -29.97 14.77
CA LEU A 264 -13.62 -30.74 15.83
C LEU A 264 -13.78 -29.92 17.11
N ARG A 265 -12.86 -29.02 17.43
CA ARG A 265 -13.05 -28.06 18.53
C ARG A 265 -14.21 -27.10 18.28
N ARG A 266 -14.33 -26.62 17.04
CA ARG A 266 -15.35 -25.64 16.63
C ARG A 266 -16.72 -26.27 16.37
N MET A 267 -16.77 -27.52 15.94
CA MET A 267 -17.98 -28.32 15.68
C MET A 267 -17.83 -29.75 16.24
N PRO A 268 -17.95 -29.94 17.57
CA PRO A 268 -17.68 -31.22 18.23
C PRO A 268 -18.60 -32.35 17.78
N ASP A 269 -19.84 -32.04 17.38
CA ASP A 269 -20.82 -33.03 16.91
C ASP A 269 -20.41 -33.74 15.59
N LEU A 270 -19.33 -33.27 14.93
CA LEU A 270 -18.77 -33.89 13.74
C LEU A 270 -17.84 -35.09 14.02
N GLU A 271 -17.53 -35.41 15.28
CA GLU A 271 -16.57 -36.47 15.64
C GLU A 271 -16.94 -37.84 15.03
N ALA A 272 -18.24 -38.15 14.94
CA ALA A 272 -18.73 -39.40 14.37
C ALA A 272 -19.01 -39.33 12.85
N LEU A 273 -18.76 -38.18 12.20
CA LEU A 273 -19.09 -37.98 10.79
C LEU A 273 -18.03 -38.64 9.89
N GLN A 274 -18.50 -39.32 8.84
CA GLN A 274 -17.60 -39.92 7.86
C GLN A 274 -17.08 -38.87 6.89
N ILE A 275 -15.77 -38.87 6.72
CA ILE A 275 -15.10 -38.05 5.73
C ILE A 275 -15.28 -38.69 4.35
N MET A 276 -15.66 -37.88 3.37
CA MET A 276 -15.78 -38.31 1.98
C MET A 276 -14.43 -38.21 1.26
N GLN A 277 -13.73 -37.10 1.44
CA GLN A 277 -12.46 -36.83 0.75
C GLN A 277 -11.65 -35.74 1.47
N LEU A 278 -10.31 -35.87 1.45
CA LEU A 278 -9.41 -34.75 1.67
C LEU A 278 -8.93 -34.23 0.30
N VAL A 279 -9.04 -32.94 0.07
CA VAL A 279 -8.58 -32.32 -1.18
C VAL A 279 -7.31 -31.56 -0.90
N ASN A 280 -6.25 -31.87 -1.65
CA ASN A 280 -5.04 -31.06 -1.76
C ASN A 280 -5.01 -30.40 -3.15
N CYS A 281 -4.91 -29.08 -3.18
CA CYS A 281 -4.90 -28.30 -4.41
C CYS A 281 -3.84 -27.19 -4.40
N PRO A 282 -3.34 -26.79 -5.57
CA PRO A 282 -2.44 -25.65 -5.66
C PRO A 282 -3.21 -24.34 -5.46
N GLU A 283 -2.59 -23.38 -4.77
CA GLU A 283 -3.04 -21.99 -4.70
C GLU A 283 -1.84 -21.04 -4.82
N SER A 284 -2.04 -19.89 -5.49
CA SER A 284 -1.00 -18.90 -5.76
C SER A 284 -1.05 -17.72 -4.80
N PHE A 285 0.11 -17.36 -4.29
CA PHE A 285 0.30 -16.27 -3.33
C PHE A 285 1.34 -15.28 -3.81
N THR A 286 1.16 -14.02 -3.42
CA THR A 286 2.07 -12.91 -3.74
C THR A 286 2.88 -12.51 -2.49
N PRO A 287 4.05 -11.85 -2.65
CA PRO A 287 4.91 -11.48 -1.52
C PRO A 287 4.27 -10.64 -0.42
N ASP A 288 3.19 -9.92 -0.75
CA ASP A 288 2.53 -8.96 0.13
C ASP A 288 1.06 -9.32 0.46
N MET A 289 0.62 -10.54 0.10
CA MET A 289 -0.75 -11.04 0.28
C MET A 289 -1.84 -10.25 -0.47
N ARG A 290 -1.48 -9.49 -1.52
CA ARG A 290 -2.44 -8.75 -2.35
C ARG A 290 -2.39 -9.20 -3.80
N CYS A 291 -3.52 -9.18 -4.49
CA CYS A 291 -3.52 -9.55 -5.90
C CYS A 291 -2.63 -8.62 -6.74
N ILE A 292 -2.24 -9.10 -7.92
CA ILE A 292 -1.43 -8.35 -8.88
C ILE A 292 -2.30 -8.03 -10.08
N MET A 293 -2.36 -6.75 -10.44
CA MET A 293 -3.02 -6.29 -11.64
C MET A 293 -2.27 -5.15 -12.34
N GLY A 294 -2.54 -4.94 -13.63
CA GLY A 294 -2.09 -3.77 -14.38
C GLY A 294 -1.02 -4.07 -15.43
N GLU A 295 -0.60 -3.02 -16.13
CA GLU A 295 0.37 -3.11 -17.23
C GLU A 295 1.81 -3.32 -16.71
N SER A 296 2.55 -4.17 -17.42
CA SER A 296 3.97 -4.42 -17.22
C SER A 296 4.79 -3.12 -17.31
N PRO A 297 5.76 -2.89 -16.39
CA PRO A 297 6.65 -1.74 -16.48
C PRO A 297 7.64 -1.83 -17.66
N THR A 298 7.84 -3.01 -18.25
CA THR A 298 8.88 -3.24 -19.28
C THR A 298 8.31 -3.44 -20.68
N VAL A 299 7.08 -3.95 -20.80
CA VAL A 299 6.48 -4.35 -22.08
C VAL A 299 5.09 -3.74 -22.24
N ARG A 300 4.93 -2.82 -23.20
CA ARG A 300 3.64 -2.18 -23.48
C ARG A 300 2.63 -3.17 -24.04
N GLY A 301 1.38 -3.05 -23.60
CA GLY A 301 0.30 -3.93 -23.98
C GLY A 301 0.32 -5.29 -23.26
N TYR A 302 1.29 -5.56 -22.39
CA TYR A 302 1.28 -6.75 -21.54
C TYR A 302 0.68 -6.39 -20.18
N PHE A 303 -0.52 -6.91 -19.91
CA PHE A 303 -1.21 -6.75 -18.63
C PHE A 303 -1.16 -8.06 -17.83
N VAL A 304 -1.29 -7.93 -16.51
CA VAL A 304 -1.34 -9.07 -15.59
C VAL A 304 -2.61 -8.98 -14.77
N LEU A 305 -3.21 -10.14 -14.47
CA LEU A 305 -4.21 -10.30 -13.42
C LEU A 305 -4.06 -11.68 -12.77
N ALA A 306 -3.28 -11.76 -11.70
CA ALA A 306 -2.88 -13.02 -11.09
C ALA A 306 -2.60 -12.89 -9.59
N GLY A 307 -2.27 -14.02 -8.95
CA GLY A 307 -1.87 -14.05 -7.53
C GLY A 307 -3.02 -13.67 -6.60
N MET A 308 -4.19 -14.30 -6.75
CA MET A 308 -5.40 -13.89 -6.04
C MET A 308 -5.42 -14.25 -4.54
N ASN A 309 -4.36 -14.87 -4.01
CA ASN A 309 -4.20 -15.22 -2.59
C ASN A 309 -5.43 -15.93 -2.01
N SER A 310 -5.91 -16.98 -2.68
CA SER A 310 -7.10 -17.77 -2.29
C SER A 310 -8.44 -17.01 -2.28
N ALA A 311 -8.48 -15.74 -2.70
CA ALA A 311 -9.69 -14.91 -2.79
C ALA A 311 -10.21 -14.74 -4.23
N GLY A 312 -9.75 -15.58 -5.17
CA GLY A 312 -10.00 -15.41 -6.62
C GLY A 312 -11.48 -15.36 -7.00
N ILE A 313 -12.33 -16.19 -6.39
CA ILE A 313 -13.78 -16.14 -6.65
C ILE A 313 -14.40 -14.87 -6.07
N SER A 314 -13.96 -14.40 -4.90
CA SER A 314 -14.47 -13.16 -4.33
C SER A 314 -14.09 -11.94 -5.18
N TYR A 315 -12.92 -11.93 -5.82
CA TYR A 315 -12.46 -10.77 -6.61
C TYR A 315 -12.78 -10.84 -8.10
N GLY A 316 -13.09 -12.01 -8.65
CA GLY A 316 -13.06 -12.26 -10.10
C GLY A 316 -13.86 -11.27 -10.95
N GLY A 317 -15.07 -10.91 -10.52
CA GLY A 317 -15.89 -9.92 -11.22
C GLY A 317 -15.31 -8.50 -11.14
N GLY A 318 -15.02 -8.04 -9.92
CA GLY A 318 -14.52 -6.68 -9.67
C GLY A 318 -13.14 -6.44 -10.25
N ALA A 319 -12.23 -7.38 -10.11
CA ALA A 319 -10.89 -7.29 -10.67
C ALA A 319 -10.93 -7.28 -12.21
N GLY A 320 -11.82 -8.07 -12.82
CA GLY A 320 -12.09 -8.03 -14.25
C GLY A 320 -12.59 -6.67 -14.72
N LYS A 321 -13.56 -6.07 -14.01
CA LYS A 321 -14.08 -4.71 -14.30
C LYS A 321 -12.95 -3.67 -14.28
N TYR A 322 -12.20 -3.58 -13.18
CA TYR A 322 -11.20 -2.52 -13.03
C TYR A 322 -10.04 -2.66 -14.03
N LEU A 323 -9.64 -3.89 -14.37
CA LEU A 323 -8.63 -4.10 -15.40
C LEU A 323 -9.16 -3.75 -16.80
N ALA A 324 -10.41 -4.12 -17.11
CA ALA A 324 -11.02 -3.77 -18.39
C ALA A 324 -11.14 -2.25 -18.56
N GLU A 325 -11.58 -1.53 -17.52
CA GLU A 325 -11.59 -0.07 -17.50
C GLU A 325 -10.20 0.51 -17.75
N TRP A 326 -9.18 -0.03 -17.07
CA TRP A 326 -7.81 0.43 -17.25
C TRP A 326 -7.31 0.22 -18.68
N MET A 327 -7.57 -0.93 -19.29
CA MET A 327 -7.16 -1.21 -20.66
C MET A 327 -7.90 -0.34 -21.69
N VAL A 328 -9.18 -0.05 -21.49
CA VAL A 328 -10.01 0.72 -22.43
C VAL A 328 -9.77 2.23 -22.29
N ASN A 329 -9.73 2.73 -21.05
CA ASN A 329 -9.67 4.16 -20.77
C ASN A 329 -8.25 4.68 -20.50
N GLY A 330 -7.29 3.78 -20.28
CA GLY A 330 -5.94 4.11 -19.79
C GLY A 330 -5.85 4.28 -18.27
N TYR A 331 -6.99 4.25 -17.56
CA TYR A 331 -7.06 4.38 -16.10
C TYR A 331 -8.28 3.60 -15.52
N PRO A 332 -8.17 3.07 -14.30
CA PRO A 332 -9.30 2.45 -13.60
C PRO A 332 -10.24 3.50 -12.97
N SER A 333 -11.48 3.15 -12.65
CA SER A 333 -12.41 4.06 -11.94
C SER A 333 -12.09 4.26 -10.45
N GLU A 334 -11.18 3.46 -9.88
CA GLU A 334 -10.83 3.47 -8.46
C GLU A 334 -9.31 3.38 -8.26
N ASN A 335 -8.83 3.77 -7.08
CA ASN A 335 -7.41 3.63 -6.74
C ASN A 335 -7.01 2.15 -6.55
N VAL A 336 -6.38 1.59 -7.58
CA VAL A 336 -5.83 0.23 -7.60
C VAL A 336 -4.34 0.15 -7.28
N TRP A 337 -3.68 1.24 -6.87
CA TRP A 337 -2.24 1.24 -6.53
C TRP A 337 -1.82 0.11 -5.59
N PRO A 338 -2.59 -0.25 -4.54
CA PRO A 338 -2.23 -1.38 -3.67
C PRO A 338 -2.10 -2.73 -4.39
N LEU A 339 -2.65 -2.83 -5.60
CA LEU A 339 -2.73 -4.02 -6.44
C LEU A 339 -1.89 -3.91 -7.73
N ASP A 340 -1.34 -2.72 -8.04
CA ASP A 340 -0.53 -2.49 -9.25
C ASP A 340 0.73 -3.37 -9.24
N LEU A 341 1.01 -4.03 -10.35
CA LEU A 341 2.24 -4.78 -10.59
C LEU A 341 3.51 -3.94 -10.34
N LYS A 342 3.46 -2.63 -10.63
CA LYS A 342 4.58 -1.69 -10.50
C LYS A 342 4.97 -1.34 -9.06
N ARG A 343 4.28 -1.90 -8.06
CA ARG A 343 4.73 -1.82 -6.65
C ARG A 343 5.93 -2.74 -6.35
N PHE A 344 6.16 -3.74 -7.22
CA PHE A 344 7.26 -4.69 -7.09
C PHE A 344 8.42 -4.37 -8.02
N GLY A 345 9.64 -4.55 -7.51
CA GLY A 345 10.86 -4.57 -8.28
C GLY A 345 11.21 -5.98 -8.76
N THR A 346 12.28 -6.08 -9.57
CA THR A 346 12.78 -7.36 -10.10
C THR A 346 13.23 -8.31 -9.00
N LEU A 347 13.77 -7.77 -7.90
CA LEU A 347 14.23 -8.52 -6.73
C LEU A 347 13.13 -9.40 -6.12
N GLN A 348 11.91 -8.86 -6.00
CA GLN A 348 10.78 -9.56 -5.40
C GLN A 348 10.25 -10.73 -6.24
N SER A 349 10.73 -10.90 -7.48
CA SER A 349 10.38 -12.01 -8.37
C SER A 349 11.43 -13.12 -8.40
N SER A 350 12.49 -13.04 -7.58
CA SER A 350 13.43 -14.14 -7.40
C SER A 350 12.71 -15.38 -6.88
N ARG A 351 12.94 -16.54 -7.50
CA ARG A 351 12.29 -17.81 -7.10
C ARG A 351 12.57 -18.17 -5.65
N THR A 352 13.82 -18.01 -5.21
CA THR A 352 14.23 -18.29 -3.83
C THR A 352 13.55 -17.35 -2.85
N PHE A 353 13.47 -16.06 -3.18
CA PHE A 353 12.74 -15.09 -2.36
C PHE A 353 11.26 -15.49 -2.25
N LEU A 354 10.62 -15.76 -3.38
CA LEU A 354 9.21 -16.13 -3.46
C LEU A 354 8.90 -17.42 -2.66
N ARG A 355 9.74 -18.45 -2.80
CA ARG A 355 9.61 -19.72 -2.07
C ARG A 355 9.73 -19.54 -0.56
N HIS A 356 10.67 -18.72 -0.09
CA HIS A 356 10.79 -18.45 1.34
C HIS A 356 9.69 -17.52 1.85
N ARG A 357 9.30 -16.51 1.07
CA ARG A 357 8.28 -15.55 1.46
C ARG A 357 6.90 -16.20 1.54
N VAL A 358 6.56 -17.13 0.64
CA VAL A 358 5.26 -17.80 0.69
C VAL A 358 5.08 -18.61 1.98
N MET A 359 6.18 -19.13 2.55
CA MET A 359 6.17 -19.84 3.83
C MET A 359 5.65 -18.97 4.99
N GLU A 360 5.86 -17.67 4.87
CA GLU A 360 5.43 -16.68 5.85
C GLU A 360 4.04 -16.12 5.51
N VAL A 361 3.82 -15.78 4.24
CA VAL A 361 2.60 -15.13 3.72
C VAL A 361 1.34 -15.97 3.95
N MET A 362 1.40 -17.27 3.72
CA MET A 362 0.21 -18.13 3.83
C MET A 362 -0.31 -18.23 5.28
N PRO A 363 0.53 -18.54 6.30
CA PRO A 363 0.13 -18.43 7.71
C PRO A 363 -0.39 -17.05 8.10
N LEU A 364 0.26 -15.99 7.60
CA LEU A 364 -0.09 -14.61 7.90
C LEU A 364 -1.51 -14.24 7.44
N MET A 365 -2.12 -14.98 6.51
CA MET A 365 -3.51 -14.70 6.12
C MET A 365 -4.50 -14.88 7.28
N CYS A 366 -4.20 -15.80 8.20
CA CYS A 366 -5.02 -16.03 9.40
C CYS A 366 -4.53 -15.26 10.63
N ASP A 367 -3.22 -14.99 10.72
CA ASP A 367 -2.66 -14.35 11.90
C ASP A 367 -3.21 -12.95 12.16
N LEU A 368 -3.34 -12.62 13.45
CA LEU A 368 -3.72 -11.29 13.87
C LEU A 368 -2.57 -10.31 13.57
N LYS A 369 -2.81 -9.41 12.62
CA LYS A 369 -1.90 -8.33 12.26
C LYS A 369 -2.25 -7.08 13.04
N VAL A 370 -1.51 -6.83 14.12
CA VAL A 370 -1.52 -5.50 14.74
C VAL A 370 -0.77 -4.51 13.83
N PRO A 371 -1.13 -3.23 13.83
CA PRO A 371 -0.49 -2.27 12.94
C PRO A 371 1.03 -2.18 13.12
N ARG A 372 1.73 -1.94 12.02
CA ARG A 372 3.20 -1.85 11.92
C ARG A 372 3.98 -3.13 12.29
N TRP A 373 3.38 -4.29 12.01
CA TRP A 373 4.12 -5.54 11.85
C TRP A 373 4.96 -5.51 10.57
N ASP A 374 6.02 -6.32 10.51
CA ASP A 374 6.90 -6.47 9.35
C ASP A 374 7.13 -7.94 9.04
N PHE A 375 7.44 -8.21 7.77
CA PHE A 375 7.87 -9.52 7.35
C PHE A 375 9.24 -9.89 7.93
N GLN A 376 9.44 -11.18 8.19
CA GLN A 376 10.63 -11.76 8.79
C GLN A 376 11.50 -12.47 7.75
N THR A 377 10.90 -12.99 6.67
CA THR A 377 11.64 -13.62 5.57
C THR A 377 12.09 -12.60 4.53
N GLY A 378 13.13 -12.89 3.74
CA GLY A 378 13.54 -12.02 2.62
C GLY A 378 13.98 -10.62 3.06
N ARG A 379 14.66 -10.52 4.21
CA ARG A 379 15.21 -9.29 4.80
C ARG A 379 16.65 -9.06 4.37
N GLN A 380 17.15 -7.86 4.62
CA GLN A 380 18.54 -7.44 4.34
C GLN A 380 18.94 -7.60 2.86
N LEU A 381 17.98 -7.44 1.94
CA LEU A 381 18.23 -7.53 0.50
C LEU A 381 18.84 -6.24 -0.05
N ARG A 382 18.43 -5.09 0.48
CA ARG A 382 19.02 -3.78 0.17
C ARG A 382 19.27 -3.06 1.49
N THR A 383 20.53 -2.74 1.76
CA THR A 383 20.95 -2.03 2.96
C THR A 383 21.76 -0.80 2.57
N SER A 384 21.69 0.26 3.37
CA SER A 384 22.68 1.33 3.26
C SER A 384 24.02 0.85 3.83
N PRO A 385 25.15 1.48 3.48
CA PRO A 385 26.45 1.19 4.12
C PRO A 385 26.46 1.40 5.64
N LEU A 386 25.43 2.05 6.19
CA LEU A 386 25.32 2.31 7.63
C LEU A 386 24.61 1.18 8.37
N TYR A 387 24.08 0.15 7.71
CA TYR A 387 23.25 -0.88 8.34
C TYR A 387 23.88 -1.47 9.60
N ASP A 388 25.07 -2.07 9.51
CA ASP A 388 25.74 -2.69 10.67
C ASP A 388 26.05 -1.67 11.78
N ARG A 389 26.36 -0.43 11.40
CA ARG A 389 26.66 0.66 12.34
C ARG A 389 25.42 1.09 13.11
N LEU A 390 24.29 1.23 12.44
CA LEU A 390 23.01 1.62 13.05
C LEU A 390 22.42 0.48 13.87
N ASP A 391 22.57 -0.77 13.41
CA ASP A 391 22.15 -1.97 14.14
C ASP A 391 22.87 -2.07 15.49
N ALA A 392 24.19 -1.90 15.49
CA ALA A 392 25.00 -1.85 16.71
C ALA A 392 24.63 -0.68 17.65
N GLN A 393 23.92 0.34 17.16
CA GLN A 393 23.43 1.49 17.92
C GLN A 393 21.96 1.32 18.37
N GLY A 394 21.40 0.12 18.24
CA GLY A 394 20.06 -0.21 18.71
C GLY A 394 18.95 0.05 17.71
N ALA A 395 19.25 0.21 16.41
CA ALA A 395 18.22 0.34 15.38
C ALA A 395 17.24 -0.86 15.40
N ARG A 396 15.95 -0.56 15.28
CA ARG A 396 14.92 -1.55 14.95
C ARG A 396 14.48 -1.35 13.51
N TRP A 397 14.33 -2.42 12.75
CA TRP A 397 14.20 -2.33 11.29
C TRP A 397 12.79 -2.61 10.78
N MET A 398 12.37 -1.86 9.76
CA MET A 398 11.24 -2.16 8.88
C MET A 398 11.73 -2.31 7.44
N GLU A 399 10.96 -2.99 6.59
CA GLU A 399 11.32 -3.22 5.19
C GLU A 399 10.43 -2.39 4.25
N LYS A 400 11.03 -1.80 3.21
CA LYS A 400 10.29 -1.17 2.12
C LYS A 400 11.00 -1.30 0.78
N HIS A 401 10.35 -1.96 -0.19
CA HIS A 401 10.88 -2.19 -1.54
C HIS A 401 12.30 -2.82 -1.55
N GLY A 402 12.51 -3.78 -0.65
CA GLY A 402 13.75 -4.48 -0.36
C GLY A 402 14.69 -3.76 0.60
N PHE A 403 14.44 -2.48 0.91
CA PHE A 403 15.31 -1.69 1.78
C PHE A 403 15.01 -1.85 3.25
N GLU A 404 16.07 -2.05 4.03
CA GLU A 404 16.03 -1.90 5.49
C GLU A 404 15.99 -0.43 5.89
N ARG A 405 14.99 -0.06 6.70
CA ARG A 405 14.75 1.29 7.19
C ARG A 405 14.60 1.28 8.71
N VAL A 406 15.29 2.19 9.39
CA VAL A 406 15.23 2.25 10.85
C VAL A 406 13.88 2.81 11.32
N LYS A 407 13.11 2.05 12.11
CA LYS A 407 11.87 2.49 12.76
C LYS A 407 12.15 3.54 13.82
N TYR A 408 13.03 3.19 14.75
CA TYR A 408 13.49 3.93 15.93
C TYR A 408 14.75 3.27 16.50
N PHE A 409 15.42 3.91 17.46
CA PHE A 409 16.63 3.45 18.13
C PHE A 409 16.35 3.13 19.59
N VAL A 410 16.59 1.89 20.00
CA VAL A 410 16.42 1.46 21.39
C VAL A 410 17.61 1.93 22.24
N PRO A 411 17.36 2.67 23.34
CA PRO A 411 18.42 3.07 24.26
C PRO A 411 19.10 1.87 24.95
N PRO A 412 20.38 1.98 25.31
CA PRO A 412 21.07 0.94 26.09
C PRO A 412 20.32 0.61 27.39
N GLY A 413 20.23 -0.68 27.73
CA GLY A 413 19.62 -1.16 28.97
C GLY A 413 18.11 -1.46 28.92
N LYS A 414 17.45 -1.24 27.78
CA LYS A 414 16.09 -1.77 27.54
C LYS A 414 16.15 -3.17 26.92
N ASP A 415 15.19 -4.02 27.27
CA ASP A 415 15.05 -5.34 26.64
C ASP A 415 14.56 -5.19 25.19
N LEU A 416 15.36 -5.70 24.26
CA LEU A 416 15.07 -5.67 22.82
C LEU A 416 14.02 -6.71 22.44
N LEU A 417 14.02 -7.87 23.10
CA LEU A 417 13.13 -8.98 22.78
C LEU A 417 11.68 -8.63 23.14
N ASP A 418 11.47 -7.98 24.27
CA ASP A 418 10.14 -7.54 24.69
C ASP A 418 9.52 -6.55 23.69
N LEU A 419 10.30 -5.56 23.22
CA LEU A 419 9.84 -4.58 22.24
C LEU A 419 9.53 -5.20 20.87
N ASP A 420 10.31 -6.20 20.45
CA ASP A 420 10.10 -6.90 19.18
C ASP A 420 8.90 -7.87 19.24
N GLN A 421 8.52 -8.34 20.43
CA GLN A 421 7.36 -9.21 20.65
C GLN A 421 6.05 -8.45 20.94
N SER A 422 6.14 -7.18 21.32
CA SER A 422 4.98 -6.31 21.59
C SER A 422 4.00 -6.29 20.41
N LYS A 423 2.76 -6.74 20.66
CA LYS A 423 1.65 -6.63 19.72
C LYS A 423 0.44 -6.01 20.42
N THR A 424 0.08 -4.79 20.03
CA THR A 424 -1.03 -4.07 20.65
C THR A 424 -1.79 -3.19 19.66
N PHE A 425 -3.09 -3.02 19.91
CA PHE A 425 -3.93 -2.01 19.25
C PHE A 425 -3.99 -0.69 20.02
N TYR A 426 -3.43 -0.65 21.23
CA TYR A 426 -3.38 0.50 22.12
C TYR A 426 -2.05 1.25 21.96
N LYS A 427 -1.71 2.09 22.93
CA LYS A 427 -0.42 2.79 23.01
C LYS A 427 0.74 1.83 22.73
N PRO A 428 1.56 2.11 21.71
CA PRO A 428 2.68 1.24 21.39
C PRO A 428 3.82 1.34 22.41
N ASP A 429 4.50 0.24 22.69
CA ASP A 429 5.61 0.18 23.68
C ASP A 429 6.83 1.04 23.29
N TRP A 430 6.97 1.38 22.01
CA TRP A 430 7.99 2.29 21.49
C TRP A 430 7.64 3.78 21.65
N PHE A 431 6.47 4.13 22.20
CA PHE A 431 5.95 5.50 22.28
C PHE A 431 6.96 6.47 22.89
N ASP A 432 7.48 6.20 24.08
CA ASP A 432 8.43 7.12 24.75
C ASP A 432 9.77 7.20 24.02
N ILE A 433 10.19 6.11 23.36
CA ILE A 433 11.43 6.06 22.58
C ILE A 433 11.31 7.05 21.42
N VAL A 434 10.23 6.94 20.64
CA VAL A 434 9.94 7.84 19.52
C VAL A 434 9.70 9.27 20.00
N GLY A 435 9.04 9.47 21.15
CA GLY A 435 8.90 10.79 21.76
C GLY A 435 10.25 11.44 22.05
N SER A 436 11.21 10.68 22.55
CA SER A 436 12.57 11.19 22.78
C SER A 436 13.31 11.58 21.49
N GLU A 437 13.11 10.83 20.40
CA GLU A 437 13.67 11.14 19.09
C GLU A 437 13.04 12.41 18.50
N VAL A 438 11.71 12.54 18.56
CA VAL A 438 10.97 13.72 18.10
C VAL A 438 11.41 14.96 18.87
N LYS A 439 11.56 14.86 20.20
CA LYS A 439 12.07 15.94 21.04
C LYS A 439 13.49 16.36 20.60
N CYS A 440 14.38 15.39 20.38
CA CYS A 440 15.74 15.67 19.91
C CYS A 440 15.75 16.37 18.54
N CYS A 441 14.88 15.95 17.61
CA CYS A 441 14.74 16.61 16.30
C CYS A 441 14.31 18.09 16.41
N LYS A 442 13.56 18.45 17.46
CA LYS A 442 13.05 19.82 17.66
C LYS A 442 13.98 20.70 18.48
N GLU A 443 14.74 20.12 19.41
CA GLU A 443 15.55 20.86 20.39
C GLU A 443 17.05 20.83 20.10
N ALA A 444 17.54 19.85 19.34
CA ALA A 444 18.97 19.61 19.11
C ALA A 444 19.25 19.36 17.61
N VAL A 445 19.79 18.19 17.29
CA VAL A 445 20.05 17.75 15.91
C VAL A 445 19.97 16.23 15.84
N CYS A 446 19.40 15.70 14.76
CA CYS A 446 19.31 14.27 14.50
C CYS A 446 19.78 13.93 13.08
N VAL A 447 20.22 12.68 12.91
CA VAL A 447 20.45 12.07 11.59
C VAL A 447 19.40 10.97 11.37
N ILE A 448 18.73 11.01 10.22
CA ILE A 448 17.85 9.92 9.75
C ILE A 448 18.43 9.36 8.46
N ASP A 449 18.61 8.04 8.40
CA ASP A 449 18.97 7.35 7.15
C ASP A 449 17.75 7.27 6.22
N MET A 450 17.83 8.02 5.13
CA MET A 450 16.82 8.10 4.08
C MET A 450 17.29 7.51 2.74
N SER A 451 18.31 6.64 2.79
CA SER A 451 18.94 6.04 1.60
C SER A 451 17.96 5.26 0.72
N SER A 452 16.83 4.82 1.25
CA SER A 452 15.82 4.07 0.48
C SER A 452 15.05 4.92 -0.53
N PHE A 453 15.13 6.26 -0.50
CA PHE A 453 14.39 7.12 -1.44
C PHE A 453 14.82 6.85 -2.88
N THR A 454 13.89 6.86 -3.82
CA THR A 454 14.15 6.67 -5.25
C THR A 454 14.91 7.89 -5.79
N LYS A 455 15.96 7.66 -6.59
CA LYS A 455 16.82 8.72 -7.13
C LYS A 455 17.09 8.48 -8.61
N PHE A 456 16.75 9.45 -9.45
CA PHE A 456 17.05 9.42 -10.88
C PHE A 456 17.94 10.59 -11.30
N GLU A 457 18.91 10.31 -12.16
CA GLU A 457 19.66 11.33 -12.89
C GLU A 457 19.11 11.43 -14.30
N ILE A 458 18.73 12.64 -14.71
CA ILE A 458 18.18 12.94 -16.03
C ILE A 458 19.07 14.00 -16.66
N SER A 459 19.68 13.68 -17.79
CA SER A 459 20.62 14.58 -18.45
C SER A 459 20.56 14.52 -19.96
N SER A 460 20.94 15.61 -20.62
CA SER A 460 21.00 15.68 -22.08
C SER A 460 22.24 16.39 -22.62
N THR A 461 22.55 16.14 -23.90
CA THR A 461 23.63 16.87 -24.60
C THR A 461 23.20 18.29 -25.03
N GLY A 462 21.89 18.54 -25.19
CA GLY A 462 21.28 19.85 -25.42
C GLY A 462 20.24 20.20 -24.36
N ASP A 463 19.18 20.94 -24.72
CA ASP A 463 18.14 21.42 -23.80
C ASP A 463 16.95 20.44 -23.66
N GLN A 464 17.00 19.29 -24.35
CA GLN A 464 15.91 18.30 -24.38
C GLN A 464 15.48 17.79 -23.00
N ALA A 465 16.40 17.68 -22.04
CA ALA A 465 16.05 17.29 -20.68
C ALA A 465 15.14 18.34 -20.03
N LEU A 466 15.50 19.63 -20.13
CA LEU A 466 14.66 20.69 -19.56
C LEU A 466 13.30 20.75 -20.26
N GLU A 467 13.27 20.71 -21.60
CA GLU A 467 12.02 20.74 -22.38
C GLU A 467 11.09 19.58 -22.00
N SER A 468 11.63 18.36 -21.92
CA SER A 468 10.85 17.17 -21.54
C SER A 468 10.35 17.28 -20.11
N LEU A 469 11.19 17.71 -19.16
CA LEU A 469 10.80 17.85 -17.76
C LEU A 469 9.77 18.99 -17.58
N GLN A 470 9.88 20.08 -18.33
CA GLN A 470 8.86 21.14 -18.33
C GLN A 470 7.52 20.62 -18.84
N TYR A 471 7.46 19.69 -19.79
CA TYR A 471 6.19 19.10 -20.19
C TYR A 471 5.63 18.11 -19.15
N LEU A 472 6.50 17.31 -18.51
CA LEU A 472 6.09 16.17 -17.68
C LEU A 472 5.73 16.54 -16.23
N PHE A 473 6.26 17.65 -15.72
CA PHE A 473 6.09 18.05 -14.33
C PHE A 473 5.19 19.28 -14.21
N SER A 474 4.51 19.43 -13.07
CA SER A 474 3.49 20.49 -12.87
C SER A 474 4.05 21.85 -12.42
N ASN A 475 5.27 21.89 -11.92
CA ASN A 475 5.95 23.15 -11.56
C ASN A 475 6.94 23.61 -12.65
N ASP A 476 7.52 24.79 -12.45
CA ASP A 476 8.57 25.35 -13.30
C ASP A 476 9.96 24.86 -12.85
N LEU A 477 10.66 24.20 -13.77
CA LEU A 477 11.99 23.63 -13.59
C LEU A 477 13.07 24.47 -14.29
N ASP A 478 12.70 25.53 -15.02
CA ASP A 478 13.66 26.48 -15.60
C ASP A 478 14.13 27.52 -14.56
N VAL A 479 14.48 27.03 -13.37
CA VAL A 479 15.02 27.82 -12.26
C VAL A 479 16.55 27.90 -12.32
N PRO A 480 17.22 28.87 -11.68
CA PRO A 480 18.67 28.93 -11.72
C PRO A 480 19.33 27.63 -11.23
N VAL A 481 20.47 27.27 -11.81
CA VAL A 481 21.25 26.09 -11.39
C VAL A 481 21.53 26.16 -9.89
N GLY A 482 21.37 25.02 -9.22
CA GLY A 482 21.45 24.88 -7.77
C GLY A 482 20.10 24.96 -7.06
N HIS A 483 18.98 25.22 -7.73
CA HIS A 483 17.67 25.20 -7.07
C HIS A 483 17.02 23.81 -7.08
N VAL A 484 16.25 23.54 -6.04
CA VAL A 484 15.39 22.36 -5.87
C VAL A 484 13.95 22.80 -6.02
N VAL A 485 13.19 22.07 -6.83
CA VAL A 485 11.78 22.36 -7.07
C VAL A 485 10.95 21.19 -6.58
N HIS A 486 10.01 21.48 -5.68
CA HIS A 486 8.93 20.56 -5.35
C HIS A 486 7.90 20.56 -6.48
N THR A 487 7.59 19.39 -7.01
CA THR A 487 6.76 19.26 -8.20
C THR A 487 6.10 17.88 -8.24
N GLY A 488 5.04 17.74 -9.04
CA GLY A 488 4.37 16.46 -9.27
C GLY A 488 4.37 16.03 -10.73
N MET A 489 4.54 14.74 -10.96
CA MET A 489 4.09 14.09 -12.20
C MET A 489 2.58 13.88 -12.07
N LEU A 490 1.81 14.45 -13.00
CA LEU A 490 0.36 14.32 -12.97
C LEU A 490 -0.13 13.46 -14.14
N ASN A 491 -1.31 12.88 -14.00
CA ASN A 491 -2.06 12.31 -15.11
C ASN A 491 -2.94 13.35 -15.79
N GLU A 492 -3.59 12.95 -16.88
CA GLU A 492 -4.46 13.78 -17.70
C GLU A 492 -5.66 14.35 -16.92
N LYS A 493 -6.03 13.75 -15.78
CA LYS A 493 -7.07 14.25 -14.86
C LYS A 493 -6.52 15.15 -13.74
N GLY A 494 -5.23 15.47 -13.76
CA GLY A 494 -4.57 16.31 -12.76
C GLY A 494 -4.23 15.60 -11.45
N GLY A 495 -4.44 14.28 -11.36
CA GLY A 495 -4.10 13.48 -10.18
C GLY A 495 -2.61 13.12 -10.13
N TYR A 496 -2.04 12.93 -8.93
CA TYR A 496 -0.62 12.63 -8.75
C TYR A 496 -0.26 11.20 -9.17
N GLU A 497 0.52 11.06 -10.24
CA GLU A 497 1.30 9.84 -10.49
C GLU A 497 2.51 9.77 -9.55
N ASN A 498 3.09 10.92 -9.19
CA ASN A 498 4.20 11.01 -8.25
C ASN A 498 4.32 12.44 -7.66
N ASP A 499 4.58 12.52 -6.35
CA ASP A 499 4.97 13.76 -5.65
C ASP A 499 6.47 13.70 -5.33
N CYS A 500 7.25 14.66 -5.86
CA CYS A 500 8.70 14.55 -5.89
C CYS A 500 9.43 15.89 -5.76
N SER A 501 10.76 15.81 -5.75
CA SER A 501 11.64 16.98 -5.79
C SER A 501 12.66 16.82 -6.91
N ILE A 502 12.94 17.90 -7.63
CA ILE A 502 13.95 17.93 -8.71
C ILE A 502 14.98 19.01 -8.40
N ALA A 503 16.25 18.62 -8.29
CA ALA A 503 17.37 19.56 -8.21
C ALA A 503 17.94 19.81 -9.61
N ARG A 504 18.07 21.08 -10.02
CA ARG A 504 18.75 21.46 -11.26
C ARG A 504 20.25 21.55 -11.01
N LEU A 505 21.00 20.52 -11.38
CA LEU A 505 22.45 20.42 -11.12
C LEU A 505 23.29 21.22 -12.11
N SER A 506 22.83 21.32 -13.36
CA SER A 506 23.44 22.15 -14.39
C SER A 506 22.38 22.61 -15.38
N LYS A 507 22.78 23.31 -16.45
CA LYS A 507 21.85 23.66 -17.53
C LYS A 507 21.17 22.44 -18.15
N ARG A 508 21.80 21.27 -18.09
CA ARG A 508 21.40 20.04 -18.81
C ARG A 508 21.34 18.79 -17.93
N SER A 509 21.39 18.93 -16.61
CA SER A 509 21.39 17.81 -15.68
C SER A 509 20.50 18.09 -14.48
N PHE A 510 19.67 17.10 -14.16
CA PHE A 510 18.65 17.15 -13.12
C PHE A 510 18.74 15.89 -12.25
N PHE A 511 18.48 16.07 -10.97
CA PHE A 511 18.45 14.98 -9.99
C PHE A 511 17.09 14.93 -9.33
N MET A 512 16.34 13.88 -9.64
CA MET A 512 14.98 13.66 -9.17
C MET A 512 14.99 12.75 -7.95
N ILE A 513 14.21 13.11 -6.93
CA ILE A 513 14.03 12.34 -5.70
C ILE A 513 12.55 12.02 -5.52
N SER A 514 12.24 10.75 -5.30
CA SER A 514 10.88 10.24 -5.13
C SER A 514 10.77 9.26 -3.95
N PRO A 515 9.54 9.00 -3.46
CA PRO A 515 9.30 7.96 -2.46
C PRO A 515 9.83 6.58 -2.88
N THR A 516 10.24 5.78 -1.90
CA THR A 516 10.84 4.44 -2.08
C THR A 516 9.98 3.48 -2.91
N ASP A 517 8.66 3.45 -2.69
CA ASP A 517 7.78 2.49 -3.38
C ASP A 517 7.52 2.82 -4.85
N GLN A 518 7.92 4.01 -5.29
CA GLN A 518 7.60 4.49 -6.63
C GLN A 518 8.73 4.25 -7.63
N GLN A 519 9.82 3.57 -7.23
CA GLN A 519 10.99 3.33 -8.09
C GLN A 519 10.59 2.78 -9.47
N VAL A 520 9.81 1.70 -9.49
CA VAL A 520 9.39 1.06 -10.75
C VAL A 520 8.29 1.84 -11.47
N HIS A 521 7.34 2.41 -10.71
CA HIS A 521 6.25 3.19 -11.27
C HIS A 521 6.74 4.46 -11.99
N CYS A 522 7.56 5.29 -11.31
CA CYS A 522 8.13 6.50 -11.88
C CYS A 522 9.03 6.19 -13.08
N TRP A 523 9.85 5.14 -12.99
CA TRP A 523 10.69 4.69 -14.11
C TRP A 523 9.84 4.35 -15.34
N ALA A 524 8.79 3.53 -15.17
CA ALA A 524 7.91 3.13 -16.26
C ALA A 524 7.17 4.33 -16.86
N TRP A 525 6.64 5.23 -16.02
CA TRP A 525 5.91 6.41 -16.47
C TRP A 525 6.80 7.37 -17.26
N LEU A 526 8.01 7.68 -16.75
CA LEU A 526 8.97 8.55 -17.44
C LEU A 526 9.45 7.92 -18.74
N LYS A 527 9.86 6.65 -18.71
CA LYS A 527 10.35 5.94 -19.90
C LYS A 527 9.31 5.89 -21.03
N ASN A 528 8.02 5.83 -20.69
CA ASN A 528 6.94 5.82 -21.67
C ASN A 528 6.66 7.18 -22.31
N ARG A 529 7.06 8.28 -21.67
CA ARG A 529 6.74 9.65 -22.12
C ARG A 529 7.96 10.46 -22.55
N LEU A 530 9.15 10.10 -22.12
CA LEU A 530 10.39 10.70 -22.62
C LEU A 530 10.59 10.33 -24.09
N PRO A 531 11.10 11.25 -24.92
CA PRO A 531 11.39 10.96 -26.32
C PRO A 531 12.49 9.89 -26.41
N ASN A 532 12.38 9.03 -27.42
CA ASN A 532 13.44 8.08 -27.76
C ASN A 532 14.57 8.81 -28.50
N ASP A 533 15.34 9.62 -27.77
CA ASP A 533 16.48 10.42 -28.26
C ASP A 533 17.77 9.93 -27.60
N SER A 534 18.77 9.58 -28.41
CA SER A 534 20.10 9.17 -27.92
C SER A 534 20.83 10.27 -27.14
N ASN A 535 20.40 11.53 -27.27
CA ASN A 535 20.95 12.67 -26.55
C ASN A 535 20.34 12.89 -25.17
N LEU A 536 19.29 12.14 -24.81
CA LEU A 536 18.62 12.23 -23.52
C LEU A 536 18.82 10.92 -22.76
N THR A 537 19.26 11.03 -21.52
CA THR A 537 19.58 9.88 -20.66
C THR A 537 18.81 10.00 -19.35
N MET A 538 18.29 8.87 -18.89
CA MET A 538 17.70 8.71 -17.57
C MET A 538 18.32 7.47 -16.93
N GLU A 539 18.88 7.62 -15.73
CA GLU A 539 19.50 6.54 -14.98
C GLU A 539 18.90 6.41 -13.58
N ASP A 540 18.66 5.17 -13.16
CA ASP A 540 18.36 4.85 -11.76
C ASP A 540 19.64 4.78 -10.92
N VAL A 541 19.86 5.84 -10.15
CA VAL A 541 21.03 6.02 -9.28
C VAL A 541 20.68 5.81 -7.81
N THR A 542 19.53 5.20 -7.51
CA THR A 542 19.05 4.96 -6.14
C THR A 542 20.09 4.28 -5.26
N TRP A 543 20.85 3.34 -5.84
CA TRP A 543 21.90 2.55 -5.18
C TRP A 543 23.26 3.26 -5.10
N LYS A 544 23.49 4.32 -5.88
CA LYS A 544 24.78 5.05 -5.89
C LYS A 544 24.96 5.96 -4.67
N TYR A 545 23.86 6.36 -4.02
CA TYR A 545 23.87 7.35 -2.94
C TYR A 545 23.29 6.82 -1.64
N THR A 546 24.04 7.01 -0.56
CA THR A 546 23.49 7.06 0.81
C THR A 546 22.87 8.43 1.02
N ALA A 547 21.66 8.50 1.55
CA ALA A 547 20.97 9.76 1.80
C ALA A 547 20.75 9.96 3.30
N LEU A 548 21.32 11.02 3.88
CA LEU A 548 21.19 11.35 5.29
C LEU A 548 20.39 12.64 5.44
N ASN A 549 19.36 12.60 6.28
CA ASN A 549 18.60 13.77 6.66
C ASN A 549 19.13 14.30 8.00
N LEU A 550 19.88 15.40 7.95
CA LEU A 550 20.39 16.10 9.12
C LEU A 550 19.37 17.16 9.53
N ILE A 551 18.63 16.91 10.61
CA ILE A 551 17.47 17.72 11.00
C ILE A 551 17.61 18.30 12.41
N GLY A 552 17.04 19.47 12.63
CA GLY A 552 16.95 20.13 13.92
C GLY A 552 17.62 21.50 13.95
N PRO A 553 17.35 22.32 14.97
CA PRO A 553 17.84 23.69 15.06
C PRO A 553 19.36 23.82 15.03
N ARG A 554 20.11 22.77 15.42
CA ARG A 554 21.58 22.76 15.42
C ARG A 554 22.20 22.16 14.14
N ALA A 555 21.40 21.81 13.13
CA ALA A 555 21.90 21.21 11.88
C ALA A 555 22.89 22.12 11.12
N VAL A 556 22.63 23.43 11.11
CA VAL A 556 23.52 24.42 10.47
C VAL A 556 24.87 24.46 11.18
N ASP A 557 24.89 24.41 12.51
CA ASP A 557 26.13 24.46 13.30
C ASP A 557 27.01 23.24 13.01
N VAL A 558 26.42 22.04 12.97
CA VAL A 558 27.13 20.80 12.63
C VAL A 558 27.74 20.89 11.23
N LEU A 559 26.95 21.28 10.24
CA LEU A 559 27.40 21.28 8.86
C LEU A 559 28.46 22.37 8.60
N SER A 560 28.37 23.51 9.30
CA SER A 560 29.32 24.62 9.17
C SER A 560 30.71 24.29 9.68
N GLU A 561 30.84 23.33 10.61
CA GLU A 561 32.14 22.84 11.07
C GLU A 561 32.76 21.83 10.13
N LEU A 562 31.92 21.15 9.36
CA LEU A 562 32.33 20.11 8.42
C LEU A 562 32.59 20.64 7.02
N SER A 563 32.27 21.91 6.75
CA SER A 563 32.47 22.50 5.45
C SER A 563 32.96 23.94 5.51
N TYR A 564 33.88 24.26 4.61
CA TYR A 564 34.36 25.63 4.40
C TYR A 564 33.39 26.50 3.60
N ALA A 565 32.34 25.91 3.00
CA ALA A 565 31.34 26.68 2.28
C ALA A 565 30.39 27.39 3.27
N PRO A 566 30.09 28.68 3.08
CA PRO A 566 29.16 29.40 3.95
C PRO A 566 27.75 28.80 3.84
N ILE A 567 27.15 28.47 4.98
CA ILE A 567 25.81 27.87 5.12
C ILE A 567 24.77 28.90 5.61
N THR A 568 25.11 30.18 5.48
CA THR A 568 24.20 31.28 5.78
C THR A 568 23.02 31.31 4.80
N PRO A 569 21.83 31.82 5.18
CA PRO A 569 20.68 31.92 4.27
C PRO A 569 20.95 32.62 2.94
N GLU A 570 21.91 33.56 2.90
CA GLU A 570 22.33 34.26 1.68
C GLU A 570 23.07 33.35 0.69
N HIS A 571 23.89 32.45 1.20
CA HIS A 571 24.74 31.56 0.39
C HIS A 571 24.12 30.17 0.17
N PHE A 572 23.18 29.80 1.02
CA PHE A 572 22.51 28.50 1.01
C PHE A 572 21.02 28.68 1.38
N PRO A 573 20.22 29.28 0.48
CA PRO A 573 18.81 29.54 0.74
C PRO A 573 17.98 28.25 0.82
N SER A 574 16.74 28.38 1.24
CA SER A 574 15.78 27.26 1.24
C SER A 574 15.62 26.70 -0.18
N LEU A 575 15.44 25.38 -0.31
CA LEU A 575 15.29 24.70 -1.59
C LEU A 575 16.49 24.94 -2.53
N PHE A 576 17.69 24.97 -1.95
CA PHE A 576 18.94 25.06 -2.68
C PHE A 576 19.73 23.75 -2.57
N CYS A 577 20.51 23.44 -3.59
CA CYS A 577 21.33 22.27 -3.77
C CYS A 577 22.72 22.71 -4.21
N LYS A 578 23.74 22.23 -3.51
CA LYS A 578 25.14 22.48 -3.85
C LYS A 578 25.95 21.22 -3.65
N GLU A 579 26.87 20.99 -4.58
CA GLU A 579 27.92 20.01 -4.38
C GLU A 579 29.07 20.65 -3.60
N MET A 580 29.46 20.05 -2.49
CA MET A 580 30.43 20.61 -1.56
C MET A 580 31.18 19.51 -0.79
N SER A 581 32.25 19.91 -0.11
CA SER A 581 32.97 19.03 0.80
C SER A 581 32.26 18.95 2.14
N VAL A 582 32.16 17.74 2.71
CA VAL A 582 31.66 17.50 4.06
C VAL A 582 32.65 16.58 4.78
N GLY A 583 33.28 17.10 5.83
CA GLY A 583 34.45 16.49 6.45
C GLY A 583 35.61 16.46 5.46
N TYR A 584 36.14 15.26 5.18
CA TYR A 584 37.21 15.07 4.19
C TYR A 584 36.71 14.57 2.83
N ALA A 585 35.40 14.33 2.67
CA ALA A 585 34.82 13.85 1.42
C ALA A 585 34.39 15.02 0.54
N ASN A 586 34.73 14.96 -0.75
CA ASN A 586 34.29 15.91 -1.77
C ASN A 586 33.09 15.35 -2.55
N GLY A 587 32.41 16.20 -3.32
CA GLY A 587 31.35 15.75 -4.22
C GLY A 587 30.03 15.40 -3.50
N ILE A 588 29.82 15.90 -2.28
CA ILE A 588 28.60 15.62 -1.52
C ILE A 588 27.52 16.60 -1.95
N ARG A 589 26.37 16.10 -2.43
CA ARG A 589 25.23 16.94 -2.76
C ARG A 589 24.45 17.23 -1.50
N VAL A 590 24.52 18.48 -1.05
CA VAL A 590 23.76 18.98 0.10
C VAL A 590 22.57 19.76 -0.41
N MET A 591 21.38 19.50 0.13
CA MET A 591 20.14 20.20 -0.22
C MET A 591 19.48 20.79 1.03
N SER A 592 19.08 22.07 0.99
CA SER A 592 18.34 22.76 2.07
C SER A 592 16.85 22.43 1.99
N ILE A 593 16.53 21.18 2.27
CA ILE A 593 15.20 20.60 2.22
C ILE A 593 15.12 19.52 3.30
N THR A 594 13.97 19.40 3.96
CA THR A 594 13.69 18.30 4.89
C THR A 594 12.28 17.76 4.66
N HIS A 595 12.08 16.48 4.97
CA HIS A 595 10.77 15.83 4.92
C HIS A 595 10.02 15.88 6.26
N THR A 596 10.52 16.65 7.23
CA THR A 596 9.98 16.79 8.59
C THR A 596 9.36 18.15 8.87
N GLY A 597 9.69 19.16 8.06
CA GLY A 597 9.34 20.56 8.30
C GLY A 597 10.11 21.21 9.47
N GLU A 598 11.09 20.49 10.03
CA GLU A 598 12.11 21.03 10.91
C GLU A 598 13.31 21.52 10.06
N PRO A 599 14.08 22.53 10.50
CA PRO A 599 15.23 23.02 9.75
C PRO A 599 16.28 21.93 9.58
N GLY A 600 17.02 21.93 8.46
CA GLY A 600 18.00 20.90 8.20
C GLY A 600 18.38 20.75 6.72
N PHE A 601 19.12 19.69 6.44
CA PHE A 601 19.67 19.39 5.13
C PHE A 601 19.52 17.90 4.78
N MET A 602 19.31 17.64 3.50
CA MET A 602 19.49 16.31 2.91
C MET A 602 20.89 16.23 2.31
N LEU A 603 21.66 15.21 2.71
CA LEU A 603 23.00 14.92 2.20
C LEU A 603 22.93 13.66 1.34
N TYR A 604 23.14 13.79 0.03
CA TYR A 604 23.29 12.66 -0.88
C TYR A 604 24.79 12.40 -1.08
N ILE A 605 25.23 11.30 -0.49
CA ILE A 605 26.63 10.92 -0.33
C ILE A 605 26.92 9.74 -1.24
N PRO A 606 27.89 9.81 -2.16
CA PRO A 606 28.35 8.64 -2.90
C PRO A 606 28.70 7.51 -1.93
N ILE A 607 28.28 6.28 -2.26
CA ILE A 607 28.27 5.16 -1.31
C ILE A 607 29.63 4.88 -0.65
N GLU A 608 30.73 5.13 -1.36
CA GLU A 608 32.12 4.98 -0.88
C GLU A 608 32.49 5.92 0.29
N TYR A 609 31.84 7.08 0.40
CA TYR A 609 32.10 8.07 1.46
C TYR A 609 31.11 7.98 2.63
N ALA A 610 30.09 7.12 2.54
CA ALA A 610 28.96 7.09 3.46
C ALA A 610 29.39 6.94 4.94
N LEU A 611 30.24 5.95 5.24
CA LEU A 611 30.72 5.71 6.59
C LEU A 611 31.57 6.88 7.11
N HIS A 612 32.42 7.44 6.25
CA HIS A 612 33.28 8.57 6.61
C HIS A 612 32.44 9.79 6.99
N VAL A 613 31.55 10.22 6.08
CA VAL A 613 30.70 11.39 6.29
C VAL A 613 29.79 11.19 7.50
N TYR A 614 29.18 10.02 7.66
CA TYR A 614 28.36 9.73 8.84
C TYR A 614 29.15 9.87 10.15
N ASN A 615 30.35 9.29 10.23
CA ASN A 615 31.16 9.37 11.44
C ASN A 615 31.57 10.82 11.75
N GLU A 616 31.98 11.60 10.75
CA GLU A 616 32.34 13.01 10.96
C GLU A 616 31.14 13.86 11.41
N VAL A 617 29.97 13.66 10.79
CA VAL A 617 28.72 14.31 11.21
C VAL A 617 28.38 13.98 12.65
N MET A 618 28.42 12.70 13.01
CA MET A 618 28.13 12.25 14.38
C MET A 618 29.16 12.76 15.38
N ASN A 619 30.46 12.77 15.03
CA ASN A 619 31.53 13.23 15.91
C ASN A 619 31.45 14.73 16.19
N MET A 620 31.34 15.57 15.15
CA MET A 620 31.21 17.02 15.33
C MET A 620 29.89 17.41 16.00
N GLY A 621 28.83 16.66 15.73
CA GLY A 621 27.53 16.87 16.33
C GLY A 621 27.42 16.54 17.82
N GLN A 622 28.38 15.82 18.42
CA GLN A 622 28.29 15.42 19.83
C GLN A 622 28.09 16.60 20.78
N LYS A 623 28.82 17.70 20.57
CA LYS A 623 28.70 18.91 21.39
C LYS A 623 27.36 19.65 21.21
N TYR A 624 26.62 19.31 20.16
CA TYR A 624 25.27 19.82 19.86
C TYR A 624 24.18 18.83 20.24
N GLY A 625 24.53 17.70 20.89
CA GLY A 625 23.58 16.67 21.30
C GLY A 625 23.06 15.81 20.16
N ILE A 626 23.86 15.59 19.10
CA ILE A 626 23.41 14.81 17.95
C ILE A 626 23.03 13.38 18.31
N ARG A 627 21.94 12.90 17.72
CA ARG A 627 21.48 11.51 17.85
C ARG A 627 20.97 10.97 16.52
N ASN A 628 20.79 9.66 16.42
CA ASN A 628 20.00 9.11 15.33
C ASN A 628 18.50 9.18 15.67
N ALA A 629 17.68 9.27 14.63
CA ALA A 629 16.23 9.14 14.73
C ALA A 629 15.70 8.25 13.59
N GLY A 630 14.57 7.59 13.83
CA GLY A 630 13.97 6.66 12.88
C GLY A 630 12.77 7.23 12.13
N TYR A 631 12.20 6.39 11.27
CA TYR A 631 11.05 6.70 10.44
C TYR A 631 9.76 6.94 11.24
N TYR A 632 9.66 6.46 12.48
CA TYR A 632 8.50 6.74 13.34
C TYR A 632 8.52 8.18 13.86
N ALA A 633 9.70 8.71 14.20
CA ALA A 633 9.87 10.13 14.52
C ALA A 633 9.59 10.99 13.28
N LEU A 634 10.13 10.62 12.10
CA LEU A 634 9.82 11.28 10.83
C LEU A 634 8.31 11.35 10.57
N ARG A 635 7.58 10.25 10.81
CA ARG A 635 6.13 10.19 10.62
C ARG A 635 5.39 11.14 11.57
N SER A 636 5.78 11.21 12.84
CA SER A 636 5.15 12.15 13.79
C SER A 636 5.37 13.60 13.35
N LEU A 637 6.62 13.97 13.04
CA LEU A 637 7.00 15.31 12.59
C LEU A 637 6.25 15.74 11.33
N ARG A 638 6.24 14.88 10.29
CA ARG A 638 5.59 15.21 9.01
C ARG A 638 4.08 15.37 9.15
N ILE A 639 3.43 14.58 10.01
CA ILE A 639 1.98 14.68 10.24
C ILE A 639 1.65 15.98 10.98
N GLU A 640 2.44 16.33 12.01
CA GLU A 640 2.29 17.59 12.73
C GLU A 640 2.43 18.82 11.81
N LYS A 641 3.29 18.72 10.78
CA LYS A 641 3.49 19.78 9.77
C LYS A 641 2.56 19.69 8.56
N PHE A 642 1.58 18.79 8.59
CA PHE A 642 0.59 18.61 7.51
C PHE A 642 1.21 18.21 6.15
N PHE A 643 2.33 17.48 6.17
CA PHE A 643 2.98 16.97 4.97
C PHE A 643 2.32 15.65 4.52
N ALA A 644 1.57 15.70 3.43
CA ALA A 644 1.06 14.51 2.75
C ALA A 644 2.20 13.65 2.12
N PHE A 645 2.02 12.34 2.09
CA PHE A 645 2.97 11.40 1.48
C PHE A 645 2.28 10.56 0.39
N TRP A 646 2.89 10.44 -0.79
CA TRP A 646 2.33 9.63 -1.86
C TRP A 646 2.32 8.13 -1.51
N GLY A 647 1.24 7.44 -1.88
CA GLY A 647 0.97 6.04 -1.57
C GLY A 647 0.36 5.84 -0.18
N GLN A 648 0.18 6.91 0.61
CA GLN A 648 -0.57 6.91 1.86
C GLN A 648 -1.68 7.95 1.82
N ASP A 649 -1.31 9.22 1.61
CA ASP A 649 -2.21 10.36 1.55
C ASP A 649 -2.50 10.78 0.10
N LEU A 650 -1.51 10.71 -0.79
CA LEU A 650 -1.66 11.08 -2.20
C LEU A 650 -1.68 9.83 -3.09
N ASP A 651 -2.43 9.90 -4.18
CA ASP A 651 -2.53 8.88 -5.21
C ASP A 651 -2.93 9.49 -6.57
N ALA A 652 -3.09 8.64 -7.58
CA ALA A 652 -3.49 9.03 -8.93
C ALA A 652 -4.90 9.68 -9.03
N PHE A 653 -5.69 9.65 -7.95
CA PHE A 653 -7.02 10.25 -7.88
C PHE A 653 -7.02 11.54 -7.06
N THR A 654 -5.87 11.97 -6.58
CA THR A 654 -5.74 13.10 -5.68
C THR A 654 -5.02 14.22 -6.41
N THR A 655 -5.62 15.40 -6.46
CA THR A 655 -5.04 16.56 -7.15
C THR A 655 -4.27 17.49 -6.19
N PRO A 656 -3.35 18.31 -6.71
CA PRO A 656 -2.71 19.37 -5.94
C PRO A 656 -3.70 20.33 -5.26
N MET A 657 -4.85 20.61 -5.89
CA MET A 657 -5.85 21.54 -5.35
C MET A 657 -6.58 20.94 -4.16
N GLU A 658 -6.93 19.66 -4.21
CA GLU A 658 -7.60 18.97 -3.10
C GLU A 658 -6.72 18.90 -1.85
N CYS A 659 -5.40 18.95 -2.03
CA CYS A 659 -4.42 18.89 -0.94
C CYS A 659 -3.94 20.25 -0.44
N GLY A 660 -4.43 21.36 -1.00
CA GLY A 660 -3.92 22.70 -0.68
C GLY A 660 -2.46 22.91 -1.11
N ARG A 661 -1.99 22.18 -2.14
CA ARG A 661 -0.64 22.24 -2.72
C ARG A 661 -0.60 22.99 -4.05
N GLU A 662 -1.57 23.87 -4.26
CA GLU A 662 -1.72 24.70 -5.45
C GLU A 662 -0.45 25.53 -5.73
N PHE A 663 0.27 25.93 -4.69
CA PHE A 663 1.54 26.66 -4.76
C PHE A 663 2.71 25.85 -5.33
N GLN A 664 2.58 24.51 -5.42
CA GLN A 664 3.56 23.61 -6.03
C GLN A 664 3.28 23.39 -7.53
N VAL A 665 2.30 24.08 -8.10
CA VAL A 665 1.91 23.98 -9.51
C VAL A 665 2.03 25.34 -10.18
N LYS A 666 2.76 25.42 -11.28
CA LYS A 666 2.90 26.64 -12.08
C LYS A 666 1.99 26.54 -13.31
N LEU A 667 0.73 26.93 -13.13
CA LEU A 667 -0.29 26.89 -14.20
C LEU A 667 0.05 27.80 -15.39
N ASP A 668 0.88 28.82 -15.20
CA ASP A 668 1.24 29.85 -16.17
C ASP A 668 2.74 29.81 -16.53
N LYS A 669 3.33 28.61 -16.70
CA LYS A 669 4.77 28.46 -16.98
C LYS A 669 5.20 28.65 -18.44
N GLY A 670 4.30 29.11 -19.31
CA GLY A 670 4.57 29.34 -20.74
C GLY A 670 4.66 28.09 -21.62
N MET A 671 4.52 26.90 -21.04
CA MET A 671 4.43 25.61 -21.74
C MET A 671 3.32 24.76 -21.12
N GLN A 672 2.58 24.03 -21.95
CA GLN A 672 1.59 23.08 -21.48
C GLN A 672 2.26 21.90 -20.78
N PHE A 673 1.69 21.43 -19.66
CA PHE A 673 2.15 20.24 -18.96
C PHE A 673 1.02 19.24 -18.75
N VAL A 674 1.37 17.98 -18.50
CA VAL A 674 0.39 16.90 -18.29
C VAL A 674 -0.53 17.22 -17.11
N GLY A 675 -1.84 17.21 -17.34
CA GLY A 675 -2.86 17.48 -16.33
C GLY A 675 -3.20 18.96 -16.11
N GLN A 676 -2.54 19.91 -16.80
CA GLN A 676 -2.80 21.34 -16.65
C GLN A 676 -4.27 21.73 -16.93
N GLU A 677 -4.87 21.17 -17.99
CA GLU A 677 -6.25 21.49 -18.38
C GLU A 677 -7.25 21.07 -17.29
N ALA A 678 -7.11 19.85 -16.77
CA ALA A 678 -7.95 19.36 -15.67
C ALA A 678 -7.82 20.21 -14.40
N LEU A 679 -6.61 20.70 -14.10
CA LEU A 679 -6.39 21.61 -12.98
C LEU A 679 -7.02 22.99 -13.21
N LEU A 680 -6.96 23.53 -14.44
CA LEU A 680 -7.63 24.79 -14.77
C LEU A 680 -9.15 24.68 -14.63
N GLU A 681 -9.73 23.57 -15.08
CA GLU A 681 -11.15 23.27 -14.91
C GLU A 681 -11.52 23.12 -13.42
N GLN A 682 -10.74 22.35 -12.65
CA GLN A 682 -10.96 22.19 -11.21
C GLN A 682 -10.87 23.53 -10.46
N LYS A 683 -9.99 24.44 -10.88
CA LYS A 683 -9.92 25.79 -10.30
C LYS A 683 -11.20 26.60 -10.49
N GLN A 684 -11.91 26.40 -11.59
CA GLN A 684 -13.18 27.08 -11.89
C GLN A 684 -14.35 26.41 -11.15
N ASN A 685 -14.38 25.08 -11.12
CA ASN A 685 -15.48 24.31 -10.55
C ASN A 685 -15.39 24.14 -9.01
N GLY A 686 -14.19 24.32 -8.43
CA GLY A 686 -13.92 24.04 -7.03
C GLY A 686 -13.51 22.59 -6.78
N VAL A 687 -13.24 22.27 -5.51
CA VAL A 687 -12.83 20.93 -5.07
C VAL A 687 -13.97 20.23 -4.33
N TYR A 688 -14.22 18.97 -4.67
CA TYR A 688 -15.30 18.15 -4.06
C TYR A 688 -14.80 17.27 -2.91
N LYS A 689 -13.48 17.19 -2.72
CA LYS A 689 -12.83 16.64 -1.54
C LYS A 689 -11.66 17.53 -1.10
N ARG A 690 -11.39 17.60 0.20
CA ARG A 690 -10.29 18.41 0.74
C ARG A 690 -9.49 17.64 1.80
N PHE A 691 -8.17 17.65 1.65
CA PHE A 691 -7.25 17.12 2.65
C PHE A 691 -7.31 17.99 3.91
N THR A 692 -7.50 17.36 5.06
CA THR A 692 -7.81 18.03 6.33
C THR A 692 -7.10 17.31 7.49
N MET A 693 -6.65 18.09 8.46
CA MET A 693 -6.07 17.62 9.72
C MET A 693 -7.17 17.56 10.80
N PHE A 694 -7.18 16.48 11.57
CA PHE A 694 -8.11 16.22 12.67
C PHE A 694 -7.30 15.98 13.94
N ILE A 695 -7.60 16.73 15.00
CA ILE A 695 -6.95 16.58 16.30
C ILE A 695 -7.99 16.04 17.25
N LEU A 696 -7.74 14.85 17.81
CA LEU A 696 -8.67 14.22 18.75
C LEU A 696 -8.66 15.02 20.06
N GLU A 697 -9.83 15.42 20.54
CA GLU A 697 -9.98 16.27 21.73
C GLU A 697 -10.20 15.46 23.01
N ASP A 698 -10.87 14.31 22.91
CA ASP A 698 -11.32 13.45 24.00
C ASP A 698 -10.72 12.03 23.96
N HIS A 699 -9.65 11.81 23.19
CA HIS A 699 -8.92 10.54 23.14
C HIS A 699 -7.90 10.44 24.28
N ASP A 700 -8.02 9.39 25.10
CA ASP A 700 -7.06 9.03 26.14
C ASP A 700 -5.96 8.13 25.55
N THR A 701 -4.73 8.63 25.57
CA THR A 701 -3.57 7.97 24.97
C THR A 701 -3.25 6.62 25.61
N ASP A 702 -3.56 6.43 26.90
CA ASP A 702 -3.20 5.22 27.65
C ASP A 702 -4.32 4.17 27.66
N MET A 703 -5.58 4.59 27.50
CA MET A 703 -6.75 3.72 27.62
C MET A 703 -7.42 3.39 26.28
N ASP A 704 -7.40 4.32 25.33
CA ASP A 704 -8.15 4.18 24.09
C ASP A 704 -7.36 3.49 22.98
N LEU A 705 -8.09 2.94 22.01
CA LEU A 705 -7.51 2.32 20.83
C LEU A 705 -6.73 3.35 20.01
N TRP A 706 -5.57 2.95 19.53
CA TRP A 706 -4.70 3.80 18.75
C TRP A 706 -5.22 3.94 17.31
N PRO A 707 -5.45 5.15 16.79
CA PRO A 707 -5.75 5.33 15.37
C PRO A 707 -4.48 5.09 14.54
N TRP A 708 -4.65 4.57 13.33
CA TRP A 708 -3.52 4.25 12.44
C TRP A 708 -3.71 4.80 11.04
N TRP A 709 -4.77 4.38 10.36
CA TRP A 709 -5.24 4.87 9.05
C TRP A 709 -6.53 4.14 8.67
N GLY A 710 -7.31 4.73 7.77
CA GLY A 710 -8.53 4.13 7.23
C GLY A 710 -9.74 4.25 8.16
N GLU A 711 -9.59 4.87 9.33
CA GLU A 711 -10.69 5.16 10.24
C GLU A 711 -11.72 6.08 9.56
N PRO A 712 -13.02 5.77 9.63
CA PRO A 712 -14.06 6.64 9.11
C PRO A 712 -14.11 8.01 9.81
N ILE A 713 -14.36 9.05 9.02
CA ILE A 713 -14.54 10.43 9.46
C ILE A 713 -16.02 10.77 9.35
N PHE A 714 -16.59 11.26 10.45
CA PHE A 714 -17.95 11.76 10.50
C PHE A 714 -17.95 13.28 10.70
N ARG A 715 -18.94 13.95 10.11
CA ARG A 715 -19.26 15.36 10.32
C ARG A 715 -20.74 15.47 10.64
N ASN A 716 -21.10 16.07 11.78
CA ASN A 716 -22.48 16.20 12.26
C ASN A 716 -23.24 14.85 12.20
N GLY A 717 -22.58 13.77 12.63
CA GLY A 717 -23.12 12.41 12.62
C GLY A 717 -23.14 11.68 11.27
N ARG A 718 -22.74 12.32 10.16
CA ARG A 718 -22.74 11.73 8.80
C ARG A 718 -21.33 11.40 8.32
N TYR A 719 -21.18 10.27 7.63
CA TYR A 719 -19.91 9.89 7.03
C TYR A 719 -19.50 10.87 5.94
N VAL A 720 -18.27 11.38 6.00
CA VAL A 720 -17.72 12.35 5.03
C VAL A 720 -16.38 11.93 4.45
N GLY A 721 -15.78 10.83 4.91
CA GLY A 721 -14.49 10.37 4.38
C GLY A 721 -13.76 9.46 5.34
N LYS A 722 -12.45 9.29 5.13
CA LYS A 722 -11.61 8.42 5.96
C LYS A 722 -10.24 9.00 6.20
N THR A 723 -9.62 8.62 7.30
CA THR A 723 -8.22 8.97 7.59
C THR A 723 -7.31 8.25 6.60
N THR A 724 -6.26 8.94 6.15
CA THR A 724 -5.19 8.39 5.31
C THR A 724 -3.94 8.09 6.14
N SER A 725 -3.68 8.90 7.16
CA SER A 725 -2.56 8.72 8.07
C SER A 725 -2.84 9.29 9.45
N SER A 726 -2.20 8.73 10.47
CA SER A 726 -2.20 9.28 11.82
C SER A 726 -0.87 9.07 12.54
N ALA A 727 -0.64 9.93 13.53
CA ALA A 727 0.42 9.81 14.54
C ALA A 727 0.04 10.62 15.78
N TYR A 728 0.67 10.29 16.91
CA TYR A 728 0.68 11.18 18.06
C TYR A 728 1.60 12.37 17.79
N SER A 729 1.11 13.58 18.08
CA SER A 729 1.94 14.78 18.15
C SER A 729 2.42 14.95 19.58
N TYR A 730 3.73 14.75 19.80
CA TYR A 730 4.36 14.98 21.10
C TYR A 730 4.41 16.46 21.49
N THR A 731 4.26 17.37 20.52
CA THR A 731 4.20 18.82 20.77
C THR A 731 2.82 19.25 21.25
N LEU A 732 1.77 18.69 20.66
CA LEU A 732 0.39 19.02 21.01
C LEU A 732 -0.16 18.14 22.13
N GLU A 733 0.56 17.06 22.48
CA GLU A 733 0.12 16.02 23.42
C GLU A 733 -1.25 15.45 23.05
N ARG A 734 -1.47 15.24 21.74
CA ARG A 734 -2.73 14.75 21.18
C ARG A 734 -2.49 13.88 19.95
N HIS A 735 -3.43 12.99 19.66
CA HIS A 735 -3.46 12.29 18.38
C HIS A 735 -3.89 13.21 17.25
N VAL A 736 -3.15 13.10 16.15
CA VAL A 736 -3.40 13.82 14.92
C VAL A 736 -3.64 12.83 13.79
N CYS A 737 -4.79 12.96 13.14
CA CYS A 737 -5.19 12.21 11.97
C CYS A 737 -5.25 13.16 10.76
N LEU A 738 -4.81 12.69 9.60
CA LEU A 738 -4.99 13.36 8.32
C LEU A 738 -5.95 12.52 7.47
N GLY A 739 -6.75 13.17 6.63
CA GLY A 739 -7.66 12.48 5.74
C GLY A 739 -8.37 13.43 4.79
N PHE A 740 -9.15 12.87 3.88
CA PHE A 740 -10.01 13.65 2.99
C PHE A 740 -11.43 13.68 3.50
N VAL A 741 -12.07 14.84 3.36
CA VAL A 741 -13.50 14.99 3.57
C VAL A 741 -14.18 15.43 2.28
N HIS A 742 -15.36 14.89 2.08
CA HIS A 742 -16.28 15.16 0.99
C HIS A 742 -17.49 15.91 1.54
N HIS A 743 -18.16 16.65 0.66
CA HIS A 743 -19.42 17.31 0.97
C HIS A 743 -20.49 16.73 0.05
N PHE A 744 -21.55 16.16 0.62
CA PHE A 744 -22.66 15.59 -0.13
C PHE A 744 -23.95 16.35 0.21
N ASP A 745 -24.78 16.62 -0.79
CA ASP A 745 -26.13 17.15 -0.57
C ASP A 745 -26.97 16.14 0.22
N GLU A 746 -27.70 16.64 1.20
CA GLU A 746 -28.44 15.79 2.14
C GLU A 746 -29.62 15.05 1.51
N LYS A 747 -30.18 15.57 0.43
CA LYS A 747 -31.39 15.04 -0.21
C LYS A 747 -31.06 14.27 -1.48
N THR A 748 -30.14 14.79 -2.29
CA THR A 748 -29.79 14.19 -3.58
C THR A 748 -28.60 13.23 -3.49
N GLY A 749 -27.73 13.40 -2.48
CA GLY A 749 -26.48 12.66 -2.37
C GLY A 749 -25.41 13.10 -3.37
N GLU A 750 -25.66 14.18 -4.12
CA GLU A 750 -24.70 14.71 -5.08
C GLU A 750 -23.50 15.36 -4.36
N GLU A 751 -22.31 15.26 -4.96
CA GLU A 751 -21.13 15.93 -4.43
C GLU A 751 -21.25 17.45 -4.58
N LEU A 752 -20.95 18.15 -3.50
CA LEU A 752 -20.92 19.60 -3.39
C LEU A 752 -19.48 20.07 -3.18
N VAL A 753 -19.22 21.33 -3.52
CA VAL A 753 -17.91 21.93 -3.30
C VAL A 753 -17.60 22.00 -1.80
N VAL A 754 -16.39 21.60 -1.43
CA VAL A 754 -15.85 21.65 -0.08
C VAL A 754 -15.21 23.03 0.15
N THR A 755 -15.93 23.92 0.84
CA THR A 755 -15.43 25.26 1.17
C THR A 755 -14.67 25.28 2.49
N THR A 756 -13.93 26.37 2.73
CA THR A 756 -13.26 26.57 4.03
C THR A 756 -14.26 26.66 5.19
N ASP A 757 -15.42 27.27 4.96
CA ASP A 757 -16.49 27.36 5.96
C ASP A 757 -17.12 26.00 6.27
N PHE A 758 -17.31 25.16 5.27
CA PHE A 758 -17.79 23.79 5.46
C PHE A 758 -16.91 23.01 6.44
N ILE A 759 -15.58 23.17 6.30
CA ILE A 759 -14.58 22.53 7.17
C ILE A 759 -14.57 23.13 8.58
N ASN A 760 -14.60 24.45 8.70
CA ASN A 760 -14.40 25.11 9.99
C ASN A 760 -15.65 25.09 10.91
N GLN A 761 -16.85 24.92 10.34
CA GLN A 761 -18.12 24.99 11.08
C GLN A 761 -18.72 23.62 11.43
N GLY A 762 -18.07 22.52 11.04
CA GLY A 762 -18.54 21.16 11.33
C GLY A 762 -18.10 20.64 12.70
N GLU A 763 -18.94 19.81 13.32
CA GLU A 763 -18.54 18.95 14.43
C GLU A 763 -18.03 17.63 13.85
N TYR A 764 -16.79 17.25 14.15
CA TYR A 764 -16.15 16.08 13.55
C TYR A 764 -15.92 14.98 14.57
N GLU A 765 -16.07 13.74 14.12
CA GLU A 765 -15.77 12.54 14.91
C GLU A 765 -14.92 11.56 14.08
N ILE A 766 -14.00 10.86 14.72
CA ILE A 766 -13.23 9.76 14.12
C ILE A 766 -13.68 8.44 14.75
N ASP A 767 -14.09 7.47 13.93
CA ASP A 767 -14.49 6.14 14.37
C ASP A 767 -13.26 5.21 14.44
N ILE A 768 -12.88 4.85 15.67
CA ILE A 768 -11.81 3.90 15.95
C ILE A 768 -12.44 2.60 16.46
N ALA A 769 -12.60 1.64 15.54
CA ALA A 769 -13.16 0.32 15.84
C ALA A 769 -14.54 0.35 16.50
N GLY A 770 -15.42 1.25 16.03
CA GLY A 770 -16.81 1.40 16.48
C GLY A 770 -17.01 2.39 17.63
N GLN A 771 -15.94 3.00 18.15
CA GLN A 771 -16.01 4.09 19.12
C GLN A 771 -15.68 5.41 18.43
N ARG A 772 -16.49 6.43 18.65
CA ARG A 772 -16.32 7.77 18.05
C ARG A 772 -15.64 8.72 19.04
N PHE A 773 -14.62 9.41 18.56
CA PHE A 773 -13.86 10.43 19.29
C PHE A 773 -14.04 11.79 18.66
N GLN A 774 -14.31 12.81 19.46
CA GLN A 774 -14.44 14.19 19.00
C GLN A 774 -13.12 14.70 18.42
N ALA A 775 -13.21 15.40 17.30
CA ALA A 775 -12.05 15.90 16.60
C ALA A 775 -12.23 17.34 16.12
N LYS A 776 -11.14 18.10 16.21
CA LYS A 776 -11.07 19.46 15.66
C LYS A 776 -10.44 19.45 14.28
N ALA A 777 -11.19 19.89 13.27
CA ALA A 777 -10.71 20.02 11.90
C ALA A 777 -9.84 21.27 11.68
N LYS A 778 -8.78 21.13 10.88
CA LYS A 778 -7.84 22.20 10.48
C LYS A 778 -7.39 22.01 9.03
N LEU A 779 -7.33 23.11 8.28
CA LEU A 779 -6.81 23.12 6.90
C LEU A 779 -5.31 23.44 6.79
N TYR A 780 -4.71 23.90 7.89
CA TYR A 780 -3.32 24.30 7.96
C TYR A 780 -2.70 23.80 9.26
N PRO A 781 -1.38 23.49 9.28
CA PRO A 781 -0.69 23.08 10.49
C PRO A 781 -0.65 24.23 11.51
N PHE A 782 -0.41 23.89 12.78
CA PHE A 782 -0.08 24.88 13.78
C PHE A 782 1.19 25.65 13.39
N SER A 783 1.18 26.97 13.59
CA SER A 783 2.40 27.77 13.59
C SER A 783 3.31 27.24 14.69
N SER A 784 4.37 26.52 14.32
CA SER A 784 5.42 26.18 15.29
C SER A 784 6.04 27.45 15.87
N LEU A 785 6.59 27.37 17.08
CA LEU A 785 7.35 28.46 17.71
C LEU A 785 8.44 29.03 16.78
N PHE A 786 9.03 28.18 15.91
CA PHE A 786 10.01 28.58 14.90
C PHE A 786 9.39 29.34 13.72
N THR A 787 8.19 28.98 13.26
CA THR A 787 7.46 29.76 12.24
C THR A 787 7.09 31.15 12.77
N HIS A 788 6.85 31.24 14.08
CA HIS A 788 6.59 32.51 14.76
C HIS A 788 7.84 33.40 14.82
N ARG A 789 9.04 32.84 15.06
CA ARG A 789 10.32 33.57 14.94
C ARG A 789 10.60 33.99 13.50
N ARG A 790 10.51 33.07 12.54
CA ARG A 790 10.78 33.38 11.12
C ARG A 790 9.84 34.45 10.55
N ARG A 791 8.52 34.38 10.86
CA ARG A 791 7.57 35.46 10.49
C ARG A 791 7.89 36.78 11.19
N LYS A 792 8.35 36.73 12.43
CA LYS A 792 8.73 37.94 13.17
C LYS A 792 10.00 38.56 12.58
N ASP A 793 10.97 37.74 12.22
CA ASP A 793 12.21 38.15 11.57
C ASP A 793 11.96 38.69 10.14
N GLU A 794 11.07 38.07 9.36
CA GLU A 794 10.65 38.56 8.04
C GLU A 794 9.85 39.88 8.12
N VAL A 795 9.02 40.06 9.15
CA VAL A 795 8.28 41.30 9.41
C VAL A 795 9.19 42.40 9.94
N GLU A 796 10.19 42.07 10.76
CA GLU A 796 11.20 43.03 11.24
C GLU A 796 12.16 43.44 10.11
N LEU A 797 12.62 42.51 9.26
CA LEU A 797 13.46 42.81 8.09
C LEU A 797 12.73 43.67 7.03
N SER A 798 11.42 43.50 6.86
CA SER A 798 10.61 44.37 5.98
C SER A 798 10.27 45.73 6.61
N GLY A 799 10.31 45.84 7.94
CA GLY A 799 10.21 47.11 8.68
C GLY A 799 11.47 47.97 8.55
N TYR A 800 12.66 47.37 8.57
CA TYR A 800 13.94 48.08 8.43
C TYR A 800 14.28 48.55 7.00
N GLN A 801 13.52 48.12 5.98
CA GLN A 801 13.62 48.66 4.62
C GLN A 801 12.66 49.84 4.35
N ARG A 802 11.95 50.33 5.39
CA ARG A 802 11.02 51.47 5.29
C ARG A 802 11.31 52.63 6.25
N GLU A 803 12.51 52.72 6.81
CA GLU A 803 13.00 53.93 7.50
C GLU A 803 14.24 54.52 6.84
#